data_AF-A0A151WRY3-F1
#
_entry.id   AF-A0A151WRY3-F1
#
_cell.length_a   1.000
_cell.length_b   1.000
_cell.length_c   1.000
_cell.angle_alpha   90.00
_cell.angle_beta   90.00
_cell.angle_gamma   90.00
#
_symmetry.space_group_name_H-M   'P 1'
#
loop_
_entity.id
_entity.type
_entity.pdbx_description
1 polymer ?
#
loop_
_entity_poly.entity_id
_entity_poly.type
_entity_poly.pdbx_seq_one_letter_code
_entity_poly.pdbx_strand_id
1 'polypeptide(L)'
;MSDFLAANNVCGQNLLRLVSRGNAIIAELMRLKDYVPPVFSLDSKQLIQKYGSIIIDFAYFKAASIYEQKIEDDSVLQETDEELRNNFSDILARFYLAFESIHKYVTDLNFYIDELGDGVYIHQSVDSIMFNEEGKQLMCEAVYLYGVMLLLVDYHFEGRIRERLLVSYYRYNAQRSSSTRVDDVCMLLRSTGYVRTLSKRPANYPEEYFKRVPLRDFLVDLVIGRLRSDEIYNQTLAFPHPEHRSTAVATQASMLVIILSFKSTVLHTQTAIMREIVDRFFPDNWVISIYMGTVINLCDWWSPYKAARTALNNTLENSNVKGIAQKYGAKMDKLTQETDEVQLAGTLDENATGSLVKLVRECNVTLHWILLHTATPTIILEDSKRLRTLRQLVVMESKYTTVKCLRLLLSTAQIEQDVKQMYKDFAINIIFFTLMASALETPLLRVNQARSADLSSVSQYYSRELEGYARRVLQIIPETVFGLLAEIVHLETNSFKEIPTKLPKDKLKDYAQLAERLQMAKLTYAVSVFTKGVLSLRSVSLGVLRVDSHRLLEDGIRQELVKKVTLALQNGLNFDQKSKTSLLQKLNHLSSIMDGYRKSFQYIQDYININSLKIWHEESILNMYILSSGGSVSVDGGYDGRKTMRMALAIALVFVAGSFVVATATKGSKYPHFFKHRTKLREIRGFKPEYISTAIGFGKRDGPAETPSDVNERERDLLSILRSLPRIASADGILRLMQTNPALAGKLMQLSMQNDQSDQGQSMTEPSRPGRTFELF
;
A
#
# COMPACT_ATOMS: atom_id res chain seq x y z
N MET A 1 -35.91 -3.41 -29.98
CA MET A 1 -36.36 -3.69 -28.60
C MET A 1 -36.06 -2.46 -27.79
N SER A 2 -37.01 -2.00 -26.96
CA SER A 2 -36.77 -0.90 -26.03
C SER A 2 -35.56 -1.20 -25.14
N ASP A 3 -34.74 -0.18 -24.91
CA ASP A 3 -33.62 -0.22 -23.96
C ASP A 3 -34.11 -0.78 -22.60
N PHE A 4 -33.46 -1.83 -22.11
CA PHE A 4 -33.91 -2.54 -20.90
C PHE A 4 -33.77 -1.64 -19.67
N LEU A 5 -32.79 -0.74 -19.68
CA LEU A 5 -32.53 0.24 -18.63
C LEU A 5 -33.24 1.58 -18.90
N ALA A 6 -34.18 1.64 -19.85
CA ALA A 6 -34.99 2.83 -20.04
C ALA A 6 -35.82 3.15 -18.79
N ALA A 7 -36.05 4.43 -18.53
CA ALA A 7 -36.78 4.89 -17.34
C ALA A 7 -38.25 4.40 -17.29
N ASN A 8 -38.83 4.03 -18.43
CA ASN A 8 -40.18 3.49 -18.54
C ASN A 8 -40.25 1.97 -18.31
N ASN A 9 -39.11 1.26 -18.32
CA ASN A 9 -39.07 -0.17 -18.01
C ASN A 9 -38.89 -0.40 -16.51
N VAL A 10 -40.00 -0.42 -15.76
CA VAL A 10 -39.99 -0.59 -14.30
C VAL A 10 -39.29 -1.89 -13.87
N CYS A 11 -39.46 -2.97 -14.65
CA CYS A 11 -38.80 -4.25 -14.40
C CYS A 11 -37.28 -4.12 -14.41
N GLY A 12 -36.71 -3.54 -15.47
CA GLY A 12 -35.28 -3.31 -15.59
C GLY A 12 -34.74 -2.31 -14.56
N GLN A 13 -35.52 -1.25 -14.25
CA GLN A 13 -35.16 -0.27 -13.23
C GLN A 13 -35.10 -0.88 -11.82
N ASN A 14 -36.04 -1.77 -11.47
CA ASN A 14 -36.04 -2.42 -10.16
C ASN A 14 -34.82 -3.34 -9.99
N LEU A 15 -34.48 -4.14 -11.01
CA LEU A 15 -33.27 -4.95 -11.00
C LEU A 15 -31.99 -4.10 -10.93
N LEU A 16 -31.92 -3.02 -11.72
CA LEU A 16 -30.79 -2.08 -11.69
C LEU A 16 -30.61 -1.43 -10.31
N ARG A 17 -31.72 -1.04 -9.65
CA ARG A 17 -31.70 -0.50 -8.28
C ARG A 17 -31.22 -1.53 -7.27
N LEU A 18 -31.63 -2.79 -7.40
CA LEU A 18 -31.11 -3.89 -6.56
C LEU A 18 -29.59 -4.01 -6.72
N VAL A 19 -29.08 -4.16 -7.95
CA VAL A 19 -27.63 -4.27 -8.21
C VAL A 19 -26.86 -3.05 -7.73
N SER A 20 -27.38 -1.84 -7.95
CA SER A 20 -26.83 -0.58 -7.43
C SER A 20 -26.71 -0.59 -5.90
N ARG A 21 -27.80 -0.96 -5.21
CA ARG A 21 -27.81 -1.09 -3.76
C ARG A 21 -26.83 -2.15 -3.27
N GLY A 22 -26.66 -3.25 -4.00
CA GLY A 22 -25.68 -4.28 -3.65
C GLY A 22 -24.25 -3.74 -3.63
N ASN A 23 -23.88 -2.95 -4.64
CA ASN A 23 -22.58 -2.28 -4.68
C ASN A 23 -22.40 -1.26 -3.53
N ALA A 24 -23.47 -0.53 -3.16
CA ALA A 24 -23.45 0.40 -2.03
C ALA A 24 -23.27 -0.32 -0.68
N ILE A 25 -23.93 -1.46 -0.48
CA ILE A 25 -23.78 -2.30 0.72
C ILE A 25 -22.34 -2.76 0.88
N ILE A 26 -21.74 -3.31 -0.19
CA ILE A 26 -20.33 -3.74 -0.14
C ILE A 26 -19.41 -2.56 0.19
N ALA A 27 -19.60 -1.39 -0.44
CA ALA A 27 -18.81 -0.21 -0.13
C ALA A 27 -18.93 0.20 1.34
N GLU A 28 -20.12 0.12 1.93
CA GLU A 28 -20.33 0.44 3.34
C GLU A 28 -19.69 -0.59 4.29
N LEU A 29 -19.81 -1.88 4.00
CA LEU A 29 -19.10 -2.94 4.74
C LEU A 29 -17.59 -2.74 4.69
N MET A 30 -17.07 -2.40 3.51
CA MET A 30 -15.65 -2.18 3.30
C MET A 30 -15.14 -0.87 3.94
N ARG A 31 -16.00 0.11 4.21
CA ARG A 31 -15.67 1.26 5.09
C ARG A 31 -15.62 0.82 6.54
N LEU A 32 -16.65 0.12 7.00
CA LEU A 32 -16.83 -0.26 8.40
C LEU A 32 -15.75 -1.22 8.91
N LYS A 33 -15.06 -1.95 8.02
CA LYS A 33 -13.96 -2.87 8.36
C LYS A 33 -12.89 -2.20 9.24
N ASP A 34 -12.61 -0.91 9.02
CA ASP A 34 -11.57 -0.15 9.72
C ASP A 34 -12.08 0.58 10.98
N TYR A 35 -13.39 0.51 11.27
CA TYR A 35 -14.05 1.20 12.39
C TYR A 35 -14.60 0.24 13.46
N VAL A 36 -14.23 -1.04 13.42
CA VAL A 36 -14.58 -1.99 14.49
C VAL A 36 -13.91 -1.52 15.80
N PRO A 37 -14.66 -1.19 16.85
CA PRO A 37 -14.04 -0.67 18.06
C PRO A 37 -13.22 -1.78 18.75
N PRO A 38 -11.95 -1.55 19.11
CA PRO A 38 -11.05 -2.59 19.63
C PRO A 38 -11.55 -3.29 20.90
N VAL A 39 -12.42 -2.64 21.67
CA VAL A 39 -13.03 -3.21 22.89
C VAL A 39 -13.88 -4.45 22.58
N PHE A 40 -14.45 -4.56 21.37
CA PHE A 40 -15.30 -5.71 20.99
C PHE A 40 -14.49 -6.95 20.59
N SER A 41 -13.20 -6.81 20.28
CA SER A 41 -12.32 -7.95 20.01
C SER A 41 -12.00 -8.74 21.29
N LEU A 42 -11.88 -8.03 22.43
CA LEU A 42 -11.49 -8.61 23.73
C LEU A 42 -10.19 -9.43 23.67
N ASP A 43 -9.21 -8.97 22.90
CA ASP A 43 -7.95 -9.71 22.68
C ASP A 43 -6.98 -9.67 23.86
N SER A 44 -7.14 -8.69 24.77
CA SER A 44 -6.25 -8.50 25.91
C SER A 44 -6.89 -8.91 27.24
N LYS A 45 -6.08 -9.45 28.15
CA LYS A 45 -6.54 -9.83 29.51
C LYS A 45 -7.18 -8.65 30.26
N GLN A 46 -6.66 -7.43 30.05
CA GLN A 46 -7.20 -6.21 30.65
C GLN A 46 -8.59 -5.88 30.11
N LEU A 47 -8.80 -5.98 28.80
CA LEU A 47 -10.11 -5.77 28.18
C LEU A 47 -11.12 -6.83 28.61
N ILE A 48 -10.69 -8.09 28.72
CA ILE A 48 -11.55 -9.18 29.22
C ILE A 48 -11.98 -8.91 30.66
N GLN A 49 -11.05 -8.48 31.53
CA GLN A 49 -11.36 -8.17 32.93
C GLN A 49 -12.34 -6.99 33.06
N LYS A 50 -12.16 -5.92 32.27
CA LYS A 50 -13.00 -4.72 32.35
C LYS A 50 -14.36 -4.91 31.66
N TYR A 51 -14.39 -5.46 30.45
CA TYR A 51 -15.57 -5.46 29.58
C TYR A 51 -16.20 -6.83 29.35
N GLY A 52 -15.55 -7.92 29.74
CA GLY A 52 -16.00 -9.28 29.42
C GLY A 52 -17.32 -9.70 30.06
N SER A 53 -17.74 -9.04 31.15
CA SER A 53 -19.07 -9.27 31.76
C SER A 53 -20.21 -8.55 31.03
N ILE A 54 -19.90 -7.59 30.15
CA ILE A 54 -20.87 -6.72 29.47
C ILE A 54 -20.94 -7.02 27.97
N ILE A 55 -19.79 -7.19 27.33
CA ILE A 55 -19.68 -7.49 25.91
C ILE A 55 -19.78 -9.01 25.71
N ILE A 56 -20.99 -9.46 25.45
CA ILE A 56 -21.34 -10.88 25.32
C ILE A 56 -21.72 -11.17 23.87
N ASP A 57 -21.38 -12.37 23.39
CA ASP A 57 -21.82 -12.85 22.07
C ASP A 57 -23.25 -13.41 22.12
N PHE A 58 -23.66 -14.19 21.12
CA PHE A 58 -25.02 -14.75 21.05
C PHE A 58 -25.40 -15.67 22.22
N ALA A 59 -24.47 -16.04 23.11
CA ALA A 59 -24.81 -16.65 24.39
C ALA A 59 -25.76 -15.77 25.22
N TYR A 60 -25.72 -14.44 25.06
CA TYR A 60 -26.62 -13.49 25.71
C TYR A 60 -28.10 -13.87 25.53
N PHE A 61 -28.53 -14.17 24.31
CA PHE A 61 -29.94 -14.46 24.02
C PHE A 61 -30.48 -15.72 24.73
N LYS A 62 -29.61 -16.61 25.21
CA LYS A 62 -30.01 -17.80 25.98
C LYS A 62 -30.26 -17.52 27.46
N ALA A 63 -29.67 -16.45 27.99
CA ALA A 63 -29.64 -16.15 29.43
C ALA A 63 -29.70 -14.64 29.70
N ALA A 64 -30.48 -13.89 28.91
CA ALA A 64 -30.50 -12.43 28.93
C ALA A 64 -30.81 -11.87 30.32
N SER A 65 -31.80 -12.43 31.03
CA SER A 65 -32.17 -12.00 32.38
C SER A 65 -31.04 -12.13 33.40
N ILE A 66 -30.22 -13.18 33.29
CA ILE A 66 -29.09 -13.42 34.21
C ILE A 66 -28.00 -12.37 33.99
N TYR A 67 -27.72 -12.05 32.71
CA TYR A 67 -26.71 -11.06 32.38
C TYR A 67 -27.14 -9.64 32.75
N GLU A 68 -28.38 -9.26 32.47
CA GLU A 68 -28.88 -7.94 32.87
C GLU A 68 -28.94 -7.80 34.40
N GLN A 69 -29.43 -8.81 35.13
CA GLN A 69 -29.43 -8.77 36.60
C GLN A 69 -28.01 -8.61 37.17
N LYS A 70 -27.02 -9.31 36.60
CA LYS A 70 -25.62 -9.18 37.03
C LYS A 70 -25.07 -7.76 36.82
N ILE A 71 -25.50 -7.08 35.76
CA ILE A 71 -25.10 -5.70 35.47
C ILE A 71 -25.85 -4.75 36.40
N GLU A 72 -27.14 -4.98 36.66
CA GLU A 72 -27.96 -4.19 37.57
C GLU A 72 -27.48 -4.29 39.04
N ASP A 73 -26.95 -5.44 39.47
CA ASP A 73 -26.50 -5.67 40.85
C ASP A 73 -25.10 -5.07 41.15
N ASP A 74 -24.32 -4.67 40.14
CA ASP A 74 -22.94 -4.17 40.30
C ASP A 74 -22.78 -2.73 39.75
N SER A 75 -22.59 -1.77 40.65
CA SER A 75 -22.46 -0.35 40.29
C SER A 75 -21.29 -0.05 39.32
N VAL A 76 -20.20 -0.83 39.38
CA VAL A 76 -19.04 -0.65 38.48
C VAL A 76 -19.39 -1.14 37.07
N LEU A 77 -20.16 -2.22 36.96
CA LEU A 77 -20.63 -2.72 35.67
C LEU A 77 -21.67 -1.78 35.05
N GLN A 78 -22.55 -1.16 35.85
CA GLN A 78 -23.49 -0.14 35.36
C GLN A 78 -22.76 1.06 34.76
N GLU A 79 -21.79 1.62 35.48
CA GLU A 79 -21.00 2.77 34.99
C GLU A 79 -20.24 2.41 33.70
N THR A 80 -19.68 1.20 33.65
CA THR A 80 -18.95 0.72 32.45
C THR A 80 -19.89 0.46 31.27
N ASP A 81 -21.11 -0.06 31.49
CA ASP A 81 -22.12 -0.28 30.44
C ASP A 81 -22.62 1.06 29.88
N GLU A 82 -22.84 2.05 30.75
CA GLU A 82 -23.19 3.41 30.34
C GLU A 82 -22.05 4.11 29.56
N GLU A 83 -20.79 3.93 30.00
CA GLU A 83 -19.61 4.40 29.26
C GLU A 83 -19.58 3.80 27.84
N LEU A 84 -19.79 2.48 27.71
CA LEU A 84 -19.82 1.80 26.41
C LEU A 84 -20.97 2.28 25.54
N ARG A 85 -22.17 2.42 26.11
CA ARG A 85 -23.37 2.89 25.40
C ARG A 85 -23.14 4.30 24.84
N ASN A 86 -22.69 5.23 25.67
CA ASN A 86 -22.48 6.63 25.27
C ASN A 86 -21.38 6.77 24.21
N ASN A 87 -20.33 5.96 24.27
CA ASN A 87 -19.22 6.03 23.32
C ASN A 87 -19.49 5.30 22.00
N PHE A 88 -20.29 4.22 22.00
CA PHE A 88 -20.40 3.32 20.84
C PHE A 88 -21.80 3.18 20.24
N SER A 89 -22.86 3.80 20.79
CA SER A 89 -24.22 3.64 20.28
C SER A 89 -24.36 3.97 18.78
N ASP A 90 -23.78 5.09 18.33
CA ASP A 90 -23.89 5.52 16.93
C ASP A 90 -23.17 4.57 15.96
N ILE A 91 -21.97 4.11 16.33
CA ILE A 91 -21.20 3.19 15.49
C ILE A 91 -21.86 1.80 15.47
N LEU A 92 -22.41 1.33 16.61
CA LEU A 92 -23.17 0.09 16.68
C LEU A 92 -24.43 0.14 15.81
N ALA A 93 -25.15 1.26 15.80
CA ALA A 93 -26.29 1.46 14.92
C ALA A 93 -25.89 1.40 13.44
N ARG A 94 -24.76 2.00 13.09
CA ARG A 94 -24.22 1.95 11.72
C ARG A 94 -23.83 0.53 11.30
N PHE A 95 -23.20 -0.25 12.19
CA PHE A 95 -22.91 -1.68 11.96
C PHE A 95 -24.19 -2.48 11.74
N TYR A 96 -25.18 -2.31 12.62
CA TYR A 96 -26.46 -3.02 12.50
C TYR A 96 -27.17 -2.70 11.19
N LEU A 97 -27.26 -1.43 10.77
CA LEU A 97 -27.88 -1.04 9.51
C LEU A 97 -27.18 -1.64 8.29
N ALA A 98 -25.84 -1.71 8.30
CA ALA A 98 -25.09 -2.36 7.23
C ALA A 98 -25.37 -3.86 7.17
N PHE A 99 -25.45 -4.52 8.33
CA PHE A 99 -25.78 -5.94 8.47
C PHE A 99 -27.23 -6.26 8.07
N GLU A 100 -28.20 -5.46 8.51
CA GLU A 100 -29.62 -5.56 8.11
C GLU A 100 -29.77 -5.38 6.60
N SER A 101 -28.98 -4.48 6.00
CA SER A 101 -29.04 -4.22 4.56
C SER A 101 -28.71 -5.45 3.71
N ILE A 102 -27.87 -6.38 4.19
CA ILE A 102 -27.56 -7.66 3.52
C ILE A 102 -28.78 -8.57 3.52
N HIS A 103 -29.43 -8.74 4.68
CA HIS A 103 -30.63 -9.56 4.80
C HIS A 103 -31.76 -9.01 3.93
N LYS A 104 -31.95 -7.68 3.98
CA LYS A 104 -32.95 -7.01 3.15
C LYS A 104 -32.61 -7.12 1.66
N TYR A 105 -31.34 -7.12 1.27
CA TYR A 105 -30.94 -7.29 -0.15
C TYR A 105 -31.41 -8.62 -0.72
N VAL A 106 -31.13 -9.74 -0.04
CA VAL A 106 -31.53 -11.08 -0.51
C VAL A 106 -33.05 -11.27 -0.45
N THR A 107 -33.71 -10.71 0.57
CA THR A 107 -35.18 -10.76 0.67
C THR A 107 -35.83 -10.01 -0.48
N ASP A 108 -35.37 -8.79 -0.78
CA ASP A 108 -35.89 -7.98 -1.89
C ASP A 108 -35.57 -8.62 -3.25
N LEU A 109 -34.41 -9.29 -3.39
CA LEU A 109 -34.07 -10.03 -4.60
C LEU A 109 -35.00 -11.23 -4.80
N ASN A 110 -35.23 -12.05 -3.77
CA ASN A 110 -36.17 -13.16 -3.87
C ASN A 110 -37.59 -12.66 -4.18
N PHE A 111 -38.03 -11.58 -3.53
CA PHE A 111 -39.32 -10.97 -3.80
C PHE A 111 -39.45 -10.49 -5.25
N TYR A 112 -38.43 -9.83 -5.81
CA TYR A 112 -38.41 -9.42 -7.22
C TYR A 112 -38.55 -10.62 -8.18
N ILE A 113 -37.93 -11.76 -7.84
CA ILE A 113 -38.02 -12.99 -8.63
C ILE A 113 -39.42 -13.60 -8.53
N ASP A 114 -40.04 -13.54 -7.36
CA ASP A 114 -41.41 -13.99 -7.17
C ASP A 114 -42.39 -13.12 -7.98
N GLU A 115 -42.24 -11.79 -7.94
CA GLU A 115 -43.05 -10.87 -8.76
C GLU A 115 -42.94 -11.15 -10.28
N LEU A 116 -41.76 -11.55 -10.75
CA LEU A 116 -41.55 -11.98 -12.13
C LEU A 116 -42.25 -13.31 -12.44
N GLY A 117 -42.26 -14.24 -11.49
CA GLY A 117 -42.98 -15.51 -11.60
C GLY A 117 -44.50 -15.32 -11.60
N ASP A 118 -44.99 -14.40 -10.78
CA ASP A 118 -46.41 -14.06 -10.64
C ASP A 118 -46.94 -13.18 -11.79
N GLY A 119 -46.06 -12.75 -12.70
CA GLY A 119 -46.43 -11.96 -13.88
C GLY A 119 -46.80 -10.51 -13.56
N VAL A 120 -46.30 -9.95 -12.45
CA VAL A 120 -46.52 -8.54 -12.05
C VAL A 120 -46.03 -7.57 -13.13
N TYR A 121 -44.94 -7.92 -13.81
CA TYR A 121 -44.38 -7.15 -14.91
C TYR A 121 -44.93 -7.63 -16.26
N ILE A 122 -45.75 -6.81 -16.90
CA ILE A 122 -46.38 -7.14 -18.18
C ILE A 122 -45.31 -7.44 -19.25
N HIS A 123 -45.42 -8.60 -19.91
CA HIS A 123 -44.49 -9.10 -20.93
C HIS A 123 -43.03 -9.29 -20.47
N GLN A 124 -42.77 -9.36 -19.17
CA GLN A 124 -41.45 -9.67 -18.62
C GLN A 124 -41.54 -10.93 -17.75
N SER A 125 -40.62 -11.87 -17.99
CA SER A 125 -40.41 -13.06 -17.18
C SER A 125 -38.92 -13.21 -16.90
N VAL A 126 -38.56 -14.15 -16.03
CA VAL A 126 -37.14 -14.46 -15.78
C VAL A 126 -36.44 -14.86 -17.10
N ASP A 127 -37.11 -15.63 -17.96
CA ASP A 127 -36.56 -16.02 -19.26
C ASP A 127 -36.36 -14.84 -20.19
N SER A 128 -37.34 -13.92 -20.29
CA SER A 128 -37.21 -12.74 -21.17
C SER A 128 -36.06 -11.84 -20.75
N ILE A 129 -35.84 -11.68 -19.44
CA ILE A 129 -34.70 -10.93 -18.90
C ILE A 129 -33.38 -11.62 -19.24
N MET A 130 -33.32 -12.95 -19.17
CA MET A 130 -32.11 -13.71 -19.51
C MET A 130 -31.79 -13.70 -21.01
N PHE A 131 -32.76 -13.45 -21.89
CA PHE A 131 -32.53 -13.22 -23.32
C PHE A 131 -32.05 -11.79 -23.64
N ASN A 132 -32.24 -10.85 -22.72
CA ASN A 132 -31.75 -9.49 -22.87
C ASN A 132 -30.28 -9.39 -22.42
N GLU A 133 -29.44 -8.71 -23.22
CA GLU A 133 -28.00 -8.57 -22.92
C GLU A 133 -27.72 -7.86 -21.58
N GLU A 134 -28.47 -6.81 -21.26
CA GLU A 134 -28.31 -6.07 -19.99
C GLU A 134 -29.01 -6.78 -18.84
N GLY A 135 -30.18 -7.37 -19.11
CA GLY A 135 -30.93 -8.16 -18.14
C GLY A 135 -30.13 -9.33 -17.59
N LYS A 136 -29.54 -10.15 -18.47
CA LYS A 136 -28.72 -11.30 -18.05
C LYS A 136 -27.47 -10.88 -17.27
N GLN A 137 -26.84 -9.75 -17.65
CA GLN A 137 -25.72 -9.17 -16.88
C GLN A 137 -26.15 -8.83 -15.45
N LEU A 138 -27.22 -8.03 -15.30
CA LEU A 138 -27.69 -7.59 -13.99
C LEU A 138 -28.17 -8.75 -13.11
N MET A 139 -28.82 -9.76 -13.70
CA MET A 139 -29.23 -10.96 -12.94
C MET A 139 -28.03 -11.74 -12.41
N CYS A 140 -26.99 -11.93 -13.23
CA CYS A 140 -25.76 -12.58 -12.78
C CYS A 140 -25.05 -11.76 -11.69
N GLU A 141 -24.94 -10.44 -11.90
CA GLU A 141 -24.36 -9.51 -10.93
C GLU A 141 -25.12 -9.52 -9.60
N ALA A 142 -26.45 -9.60 -9.60
CA ALA A 142 -27.24 -9.60 -8.37
C ALA A 142 -26.95 -10.82 -7.47
N VAL A 143 -26.93 -12.02 -8.06
CA VAL A 143 -26.59 -13.26 -7.33
C VAL A 143 -25.14 -13.24 -6.85
N TYR A 144 -24.22 -12.79 -7.72
CA TYR A 144 -22.81 -12.66 -7.39
C TYR A 144 -22.56 -11.68 -6.23
N LEU A 145 -23.17 -10.49 -6.25
CA LEU A 145 -23.00 -9.47 -5.21
C LEU A 145 -23.44 -9.99 -3.84
N TYR A 146 -24.53 -10.76 -3.76
CA TYR A 146 -24.94 -11.39 -2.52
C TYR A 146 -23.87 -12.33 -1.97
N GLY A 147 -23.34 -13.23 -2.81
CA GLY A 147 -22.26 -14.14 -2.40
C GLY A 147 -20.99 -13.40 -1.96
N VAL A 148 -20.64 -12.30 -2.63
CA VAL A 148 -19.51 -11.44 -2.24
C VAL A 148 -19.77 -10.75 -0.90
N MET A 149 -20.97 -10.22 -0.64
CA MET A 149 -21.32 -9.64 0.66
C MET A 149 -21.09 -10.64 1.79
N LEU A 150 -21.58 -11.88 1.63
CA LEU A 150 -21.41 -12.92 2.65
C LEU A 150 -19.92 -13.18 2.94
N LEU A 151 -19.12 -13.39 1.89
CA LEU A 151 -17.69 -13.69 2.05
C LEU A 151 -16.89 -12.53 2.65
N LEU A 152 -17.13 -11.30 2.19
CA LEU A 152 -16.43 -10.13 2.70
C LEU A 152 -16.79 -9.85 4.15
N VAL A 153 -18.04 -10.06 4.55
CA VAL A 153 -18.45 -9.94 5.95
C VAL A 153 -17.73 -10.95 6.81
N ASP A 154 -17.63 -12.19 6.35
CA ASP A 154 -16.94 -13.24 7.09
C ASP A 154 -15.43 -13.07 7.14
N TYR A 155 -14.86 -12.46 6.11
CA TYR A 155 -13.44 -12.14 6.05
C TYR A 155 -13.05 -10.93 6.92
N HIS A 156 -13.84 -9.85 6.91
CA HIS A 156 -13.50 -8.60 7.58
C HIS A 156 -13.99 -8.51 9.03
N PHE A 157 -15.12 -9.15 9.35
CA PHE A 157 -15.70 -9.10 10.68
C PHE A 157 -15.74 -10.51 11.24
N GLU A 158 -14.82 -10.86 12.13
CA GLU A 158 -14.79 -12.21 12.70
C GLU A 158 -16.10 -12.56 13.41
N GLY A 159 -16.50 -13.84 13.36
CA GLY A 159 -17.82 -14.28 13.83
C GLY A 159 -18.15 -13.83 15.25
N ARG A 160 -17.20 -13.96 16.20
CA ARG A 160 -17.40 -13.52 17.59
C ARG A 160 -17.57 -12.01 17.72
N ILE A 161 -16.85 -11.23 16.90
CA ILE A 161 -16.95 -9.78 16.90
C ILE A 161 -18.32 -9.35 16.36
N ARG A 162 -18.78 -9.93 15.24
CA ARG A 162 -20.12 -9.66 14.71
C ARG A 162 -21.22 -9.95 15.72
N GLU A 163 -21.14 -11.10 16.38
CA GLU A 163 -22.11 -11.51 17.39
C GLU A 163 -22.17 -10.51 18.55
N ARG A 164 -21.01 -10.08 19.06
CA ARG A 164 -20.92 -9.07 20.13
C ARG A 164 -21.46 -7.70 19.71
N LEU A 165 -21.13 -7.24 18.50
CA LEU A 165 -21.66 -5.97 17.97
C LEU A 165 -23.19 -5.99 17.86
N LEU A 166 -23.75 -7.08 17.35
CA LEU A 166 -25.20 -7.26 17.23
C LEU A 166 -25.90 -7.33 18.59
N VAL A 167 -25.32 -8.05 19.55
CA VAL A 167 -25.87 -8.14 20.91
C VAL A 167 -25.80 -6.80 21.62
N SER A 168 -24.68 -6.08 21.56
CA SER A 168 -24.56 -4.76 22.17
C SER A 168 -25.50 -3.75 21.51
N TYR A 169 -25.67 -3.78 20.19
CA TYR A 169 -26.69 -2.99 19.52
C TYR A 169 -28.09 -3.30 20.04
N TYR A 170 -28.44 -4.59 20.15
CA TYR A 170 -29.72 -5.05 20.66
C TYR A 170 -29.95 -4.54 22.11
N ARG A 171 -29.00 -4.73 23.01
CA ARG A 171 -29.09 -4.29 24.41
C ARG A 171 -29.35 -2.79 24.53
N TYR A 172 -28.64 -1.97 23.74
CA TYR A 172 -28.76 -0.51 23.83
C TYR A 172 -29.94 0.08 23.06
N ASN A 173 -30.52 -0.66 22.09
CA ASN A 173 -31.61 -0.16 21.24
C ASN A 173 -32.93 -0.94 21.34
N ALA A 174 -33.01 -1.97 22.20
CA ALA A 174 -34.19 -2.84 22.36
C ALA A 174 -35.49 -2.08 22.68
N GLN A 175 -35.42 -0.87 23.25
CA GLN A 175 -36.61 -0.05 23.55
C GLN A 175 -37.23 0.64 22.32
N ARG A 176 -36.60 0.57 21.12
CA ARG A 176 -37.00 1.36 19.94
C ARG A 176 -37.45 0.56 18.72
N SER A 177 -37.49 -0.77 18.73
CA SER A 177 -37.79 -1.55 17.52
C SER A 177 -38.59 -2.81 17.80
N SER A 178 -39.75 -2.93 17.15
CA SER A 178 -40.56 -4.15 17.13
C SER A 178 -39.74 -5.32 16.55
N SER A 179 -39.67 -6.39 17.34
CA SER A 179 -38.57 -7.35 17.42
C SER A 179 -38.63 -8.51 16.42
N THR A 180 -38.98 -8.28 15.15
CA THR A 180 -39.04 -9.39 14.17
C THR A 180 -37.87 -9.45 13.20
N ARG A 181 -37.13 -8.35 12.95
CA ARG A 181 -36.02 -8.33 11.97
C ARG A 181 -34.63 -8.63 12.54
N VAL A 182 -34.43 -8.46 13.85
CA VAL A 182 -33.10 -8.68 14.47
C VAL A 182 -32.74 -10.16 14.44
N ASP A 183 -33.70 -11.05 14.68
CA ASP A 183 -33.49 -12.49 14.73
C ASP A 183 -33.00 -13.06 13.39
N ASP A 184 -33.56 -12.60 12.28
CA ASP A 184 -33.16 -13.01 10.93
C ASP A 184 -31.73 -12.54 10.59
N VAL A 185 -31.39 -11.31 10.98
CA VAL A 185 -30.03 -10.76 10.82
C VAL A 185 -29.03 -11.54 11.67
N CYS A 186 -29.38 -11.87 12.91
CA CYS A 186 -28.58 -12.71 13.80
C CYS A 186 -28.43 -14.13 13.25
N MET A 187 -29.49 -14.71 12.68
CA MET A 187 -29.42 -16.02 12.04
C MET A 187 -28.43 -16.00 10.88
N LEU A 188 -28.54 -15.01 9.99
CA LEU A 188 -27.64 -14.83 8.85
C LEU A 188 -26.18 -14.66 9.29
N LEU A 189 -25.91 -13.81 10.29
CA LEU A 189 -24.54 -13.38 10.64
C LEU A 189 -23.86 -14.15 11.77
N ARG A 190 -24.52 -15.19 12.30
CA ARG A 190 -23.94 -16.12 13.28
C ARG A 190 -22.53 -16.57 12.89
N SER A 191 -21.67 -16.81 13.87
CA SER A 191 -20.32 -17.29 13.64
C SER A 191 -20.33 -18.56 12.77
N THR A 192 -19.50 -18.56 11.73
CA THR A 192 -19.28 -19.69 10.81
C THR A 192 -18.16 -20.61 11.32
N GLY A 193 -17.43 -20.18 12.36
CA GLY A 193 -16.18 -20.78 12.79
C GLY A 193 -14.97 -20.38 11.94
N TYR A 194 -15.16 -19.60 10.87
CA TYR A 194 -14.06 -19.06 10.08
C TYR A 194 -13.30 -18.00 10.88
N VAL A 195 -11.98 -18.14 10.93
CA VAL A 195 -11.08 -17.20 11.61
C VAL A 195 -9.90 -16.93 10.68
N ARG A 196 -9.69 -15.66 10.37
CA ARG A 196 -8.70 -15.20 9.39
C ARG A 196 -7.28 -15.66 9.71
N THR A 197 -6.93 -15.76 10.99
CA THR A 197 -5.58 -16.08 11.46
C THR A 197 -5.28 -17.58 11.57
N LEU A 198 -6.31 -18.43 11.65
CA LEU A 198 -6.12 -19.86 11.95
C LEU A 198 -5.91 -20.73 10.70
N SER A 199 -6.03 -20.16 9.49
CA SER A 199 -5.87 -20.84 8.17
C SER A 199 -6.43 -22.27 8.15
N LYS A 200 -7.61 -22.43 8.79
CA LYS A 200 -8.30 -23.70 8.96
C LYS A 200 -9.74 -23.52 8.51
N ARG A 201 -10.10 -24.23 7.45
CA ARG A 201 -11.45 -24.22 6.90
C ARG A 201 -12.44 -24.86 7.89
N PRO A 202 -13.54 -24.18 8.25
CA PRO A 202 -14.61 -24.80 9.01
C PRO A 202 -15.30 -25.91 8.20
N ALA A 203 -15.90 -26.87 8.89
CA ALA A 203 -16.65 -27.93 8.24
C ALA A 203 -17.85 -27.35 7.46
N ASN A 204 -18.05 -27.82 6.23
CA ASN A 204 -19.14 -27.37 5.33
C ASN A 204 -19.19 -25.84 5.13
N TYR A 205 -18.02 -25.19 5.14
CA TYR A 205 -17.87 -23.80 4.75
C TYR A 205 -17.43 -23.67 3.29
N PRO A 206 -17.99 -22.73 2.50
CA PRO A 206 -18.98 -21.72 2.86
C PRO A 206 -20.46 -22.16 2.68
N GLU A 207 -20.72 -23.43 2.37
CA GLU A 207 -22.04 -23.92 1.94
C GLU A 207 -23.12 -23.70 3.01
N GLU A 208 -22.86 -24.08 4.26
CA GLU A 208 -23.83 -23.92 5.35
C GLU A 208 -24.10 -22.44 5.64
N TYR A 209 -23.13 -21.57 5.39
CA TYR A 209 -23.32 -20.14 5.52
C TYR A 209 -24.21 -19.58 4.39
N PHE A 210 -23.96 -20.01 3.15
CA PHE A 210 -24.73 -19.58 1.98
C PHE A 210 -26.17 -20.12 1.98
N LYS A 211 -26.43 -21.24 2.67
CA LYS A 211 -27.77 -21.82 2.83
C LYS A 211 -28.65 -21.13 3.88
N ARG A 212 -28.10 -20.25 4.72
CA ARG A 212 -28.87 -19.63 5.83
C ARG A 212 -30.06 -18.82 5.33
N VAL A 213 -29.86 -18.06 4.24
CA VAL A 213 -30.94 -17.38 3.54
C VAL A 213 -30.80 -17.71 2.05
N PRO A 214 -31.51 -18.74 1.56
CA PRO A 214 -31.28 -19.25 0.22
C PRO A 214 -31.90 -18.32 -0.84
N LEU A 215 -31.22 -18.26 -1.99
CA LEU A 215 -31.81 -17.78 -3.22
C LEU A 215 -32.73 -18.85 -3.82
N ARG A 216 -33.66 -18.44 -4.69
CA ARG A 216 -34.49 -19.38 -5.47
C ARG A 216 -33.60 -20.34 -6.28
N ASP A 217 -33.75 -21.65 -6.08
CA ASP A 217 -32.85 -22.66 -6.69
C ASP A 217 -32.85 -22.60 -8.22
N PHE A 218 -34.02 -22.39 -8.83
CA PHE A 218 -34.16 -22.26 -10.28
C PHE A 218 -33.37 -21.05 -10.84
N LEU A 219 -33.29 -19.94 -10.09
CA LEU A 219 -32.53 -18.77 -10.49
C LEU A 219 -31.03 -19.09 -10.50
N VAL A 220 -30.54 -19.78 -9.46
CA VAL A 220 -29.13 -20.17 -9.36
C VAL A 220 -28.76 -21.09 -10.52
N ASP A 221 -29.60 -22.06 -10.86
CA ASP A 221 -29.38 -22.94 -12.03
C ASP A 221 -29.33 -22.17 -13.34
N LEU A 222 -30.28 -21.27 -13.54
CA LEU A 222 -30.37 -20.48 -14.77
C LEU A 222 -29.16 -19.58 -14.93
N VAL A 223 -28.72 -18.91 -13.86
CA VAL A 223 -27.53 -18.06 -13.85
C VAL A 223 -26.27 -18.89 -14.10
N ILE A 224 -26.10 -20.06 -13.47
CA ILE A 224 -24.97 -20.96 -13.74
C ILE A 224 -24.97 -21.40 -15.21
N GLY A 225 -26.14 -21.77 -15.75
CA GLY A 225 -26.29 -22.17 -17.14
C GLY A 225 -25.90 -21.04 -18.12
N ARG A 226 -26.36 -19.81 -17.86
CA ARG A 226 -26.04 -18.64 -18.69
C ARG A 226 -24.58 -18.24 -18.61
N LEU A 227 -24.00 -18.22 -17.41
CA LEU A 227 -22.57 -17.98 -17.20
C LEU A 227 -21.69 -19.03 -17.86
N ARG A 228 -22.19 -20.26 -18.07
CA ARG A 228 -21.43 -21.31 -18.76
C ARG A 228 -21.54 -21.23 -20.26
N SER A 229 -22.69 -20.86 -20.80
CA SER A 229 -22.97 -20.90 -22.24
C SER A 229 -22.57 -19.60 -22.93
N ASP A 230 -23.01 -18.47 -22.39
CA ASP A 230 -22.97 -17.17 -23.07
C ASP A 230 -21.70 -16.38 -22.70
N GLU A 231 -21.28 -15.44 -23.55
CA GLU A 231 -20.26 -14.44 -23.20
C GLU A 231 -20.97 -13.16 -22.75
N ILE A 232 -21.08 -12.95 -21.44
CA ILE A 232 -22.00 -11.96 -20.88
C ILE A 232 -21.52 -10.51 -21.10
N TYR A 233 -20.21 -10.29 -21.16
CA TYR A 233 -19.61 -8.97 -21.30
C TYR A 233 -19.02 -8.68 -22.69
N ASN A 234 -19.06 -9.65 -23.62
CA ASN A 234 -18.54 -9.52 -24.99
C ASN A 234 -17.11 -8.93 -25.07
N GLN A 235 -16.24 -9.28 -24.11
CA GLN A 235 -14.86 -8.78 -24.02
C GLN A 235 -13.93 -9.36 -25.09
N THR A 236 -14.35 -10.40 -25.83
CA THR A 236 -13.61 -10.93 -26.98
C THR A 236 -13.34 -9.85 -28.05
N LEU A 237 -14.18 -8.81 -28.14
CA LEU A 237 -13.91 -7.65 -29.01
C LEU A 237 -12.64 -6.88 -28.59
N ALA A 238 -12.39 -6.76 -27.29
CA ALA A 238 -11.19 -6.14 -26.74
C ALA A 238 -9.98 -7.07 -26.76
N PHE A 239 -10.20 -8.38 -26.74
CA PHE A 239 -9.20 -9.45 -26.69
C PHE A 239 -9.39 -10.46 -27.83
N PRO A 240 -9.08 -10.09 -29.09
CA PRO A 240 -9.37 -10.93 -30.25
C PRO A 240 -8.46 -12.16 -30.38
N HIS A 241 -7.33 -12.19 -29.67
CA HIS A 241 -6.40 -13.32 -29.76
C HIS A 241 -6.88 -14.49 -28.88
N PRO A 242 -6.94 -15.73 -29.38
CA PRO A 242 -7.40 -16.89 -28.59
C PRO A 242 -6.62 -17.13 -27.28
N GLU A 243 -5.33 -16.76 -27.22
CA GLU A 243 -4.52 -16.85 -26.00
C GLU A 243 -4.96 -15.88 -24.90
N HIS A 244 -5.74 -14.84 -25.22
CA HIS A 244 -6.22 -13.85 -24.26
C HIS A 244 -7.57 -14.22 -23.65
N ARG A 245 -8.13 -15.38 -24.05
CA ARG A 245 -9.46 -15.84 -23.64
C ARG A 245 -9.65 -15.80 -22.13
N SER A 246 -8.72 -16.37 -21.36
CA SER A 246 -8.83 -16.44 -19.89
C SER A 246 -8.88 -15.05 -19.23
N THR A 247 -8.24 -14.05 -19.84
CA THR A 247 -8.32 -12.64 -19.40
C THR A 247 -9.67 -12.03 -19.79
N ALA A 248 -10.14 -12.28 -21.01
CA ALA A 248 -11.42 -11.75 -21.50
C ALA A 248 -12.63 -12.25 -20.68
N VAL A 249 -12.59 -13.50 -20.23
CA VAL A 249 -13.66 -14.09 -19.41
C VAL A 249 -13.42 -14.00 -17.91
N ALA A 250 -12.39 -13.28 -17.45
CA ALA A 250 -11.95 -13.29 -16.04
C ALA A 250 -13.05 -12.83 -15.07
N THR A 251 -13.78 -11.76 -15.39
CA THR A 251 -14.91 -11.26 -14.57
C THR A 251 -16.05 -12.28 -14.51
N GLN A 252 -16.36 -12.92 -15.63
CA GLN A 252 -17.40 -13.95 -15.69
C GLN A 252 -16.99 -15.20 -14.89
N ALA A 253 -15.72 -15.58 -14.99
CA ALA A 253 -15.13 -16.69 -14.25
C ALA A 253 -15.19 -16.46 -12.73
N SER A 254 -14.86 -15.26 -12.26
CA SER A 254 -14.91 -14.92 -10.84
C SER A 254 -16.35 -14.94 -10.30
N MET A 255 -17.31 -14.42 -11.05
CA MET A 255 -18.73 -14.51 -10.69
C MET A 255 -19.19 -15.96 -10.57
N LEU A 256 -18.85 -16.80 -11.56
CA LEU A 256 -19.23 -18.21 -11.56
C LEU A 256 -18.67 -18.96 -10.34
N VAL A 257 -17.42 -18.70 -9.93
CA VAL A 257 -16.82 -19.35 -8.75
C VAL A 257 -17.58 -19.02 -7.47
N ILE A 258 -18.00 -17.75 -7.31
CA ILE A 258 -18.81 -17.36 -6.16
C ILE A 258 -20.19 -18.01 -6.23
N ILE A 259 -20.85 -17.97 -7.39
CA ILE A 259 -22.22 -18.47 -7.57
C ILE A 259 -22.30 -19.99 -7.36
N LEU A 260 -21.27 -20.74 -7.76
CA LEU A 260 -21.17 -22.18 -7.51
C LEU A 260 -21.20 -22.53 -6.00
N SER A 261 -20.87 -21.59 -5.11
CA SER A 261 -20.95 -21.79 -3.66
C SER A 261 -22.41 -21.92 -3.17
N PHE A 262 -23.38 -21.35 -3.89
CA PHE A 262 -24.82 -21.57 -3.63
C PHE A 262 -25.28 -22.97 -4.08
N LYS A 263 -24.56 -23.62 -5.00
CA LYS A 263 -24.91 -24.93 -5.55
C LYS A 263 -23.75 -25.93 -5.48
N SER A 264 -23.36 -26.28 -4.26
CA SER A 264 -22.21 -27.17 -4.00
C SER A 264 -22.36 -28.59 -4.56
N THR A 265 -23.58 -29.03 -4.90
CA THR A 265 -23.83 -30.31 -5.58
C THR A 265 -23.08 -30.41 -6.90
N VAL A 266 -22.98 -29.31 -7.66
CA VAL A 266 -22.21 -29.21 -8.90
C VAL A 266 -20.73 -29.49 -8.63
N LEU A 267 -20.18 -28.84 -7.60
CA LEU A 267 -18.77 -28.94 -7.20
C LEU A 267 -18.38 -30.35 -6.70
N HIS A 268 -19.29 -31.06 -6.03
CA HIS A 268 -19.03 -32.41 -5.53
C HIS A 268 -19.23 -33.52 -6.55
N THR A 269 -20.33 -33.47 -7.32
CA THR A 269 -20.84 -34.63 -8.06
C THR A 269 -20.79 -34.50 -9.57
N GLN A 270 -20.93 -33.28 -10.12
CA GLN A 270 -21.12 -33.08 -11.56
C GLN A 270 -19.77 -32.92 -12.29
N THR A 271 -19.08 -34.03 -12.52
CA THR A 271 -17.74 -34.06 -13.12
C THR A 271 -17.67 -33.49 -14.54
N ALA A 272 -18.69 -33.74 -15.37
CA ALA A 272 -18.73 -33.24 -16.75
C ALA A 272 -18.85 -31.71 -16.78
N ILE A 273 -19.75 -31.16 -15.97
CA ILE A 273 -19.98 -29.72 -15.86
C ILE A 273 -18.73 -29.02 -15.30
N MET A 274 -18.12 -29.56 -14.26
CA MET A 274 -16.90 -28.98 -13.71
C MET A 274 -15.71 -29.03 -14.69
N ARG A 275 -15.60 -30.09 -15.50
CA ARG A 275 -14.58 -30.16 -16.55
C ARG A 275 -14.78 -29.06 -17.60
N GLU A 276 -16.00 -28.92 -18.11
CA GLU A 276 -16.34 -27.84 -19.05
C GLU A 276 -16.03 -26.45 -18.48
N ILE A 277 -16.36 -26.20 -17.20
CA ILE A 277 -16.05 -24.95 -16.52
C ILE A 277 -14.55 -24.71 -16.45
N VAL A 278 -13.75 -25.71 -16.04
CA VAL A 278 -12.29 -25.56 -15.94
C VAL A 278 -11.66 -25.36 -17.31
N ASP A 279 -12.03 -26.15 -18.31
CA ASP A 279 -11.49 -26.02 -19.67
C ASP A 279 -11.89 -24.67 -20.32
N ARG A 280 -13.05 -24.11 -19.92
CA ARG A 280 -13.52 -22.81 -20.41
C ARG A 280 -12.85 -21.62 -19.73
N PHE A 281 -12.77 -21.63 -18.40
CA PHE A 281 -12.41 -20.44 -17.62
C PHE A 281 -11.03 -20.52 -16.96
N PHE A 282 -10.52 -21.73 -16.71
CA PHE A 282 -9.32 -21.96 -15.90
C PHE A 282 -8.29 -22.90 -16.59
N PRO A 283 -7.98 -22.73 -17.89
CA PRO A 283 -6.95 -23.56 -18.55
C PRO A 283 -5.53 -23.20 -18.10
N ASP A 284 -5.31 -21.94 -17.73
CA ASP A 284 -4.03 -21.37 -17.31
C ASP A 284 -4.14 -20.42 -16.11
N ASN A 285 -5.36 -20.14 -15.64
CA ASN A 285 -5.66 -19.28 -14.50
C ASN A 285 -6.28 -20.11 -13.37
N TRP A 286 -5.58 -20.28 -12.25
CA TRP A 286 -6.14 -20.91 -11.04
C TRP A 286 -6.07 -20.01 -9.81
N VAL A 287 -5.47 -18.83 -9.95
CA VAL A 287 -5.52 -17.75 -8.98
C VAL A 287 -6.43 -16.68 -9.58
N ILE A 288 -7.44 -16.23 -8.82
CA ILE A 288 -8.44 -15.28 -9.32
C ILE A 288 -8.71 -14.18 -8.30
N SER A 289 -9.11 -13.00 -8.80
CA SER A 289 -9.65 -11.92 -7.97
C SER A 289 -11.17 -12.01 -7.93
N ILE A 290 -11.74 -12.26 -6.75
CA ILE A 290 -13.20 -12.36 -6.59
C ILE A 290 -13.87 -11.01 -6.42
N TYR A 291 -13.20 -10.01 -5.84
CA TYR A 291 -13.75 -8.66 -5.69
C TYR A 291 -12.63 -7.69 -5.28
N MET A 292 -12.44 -6.59 -6.02
CA MET A 292 -11.55 -5.48 -5.62
C MET A 292 -10.15 -5.90 -5.12
N GLY A 293 -9.51 -6.86 -5.78
CA GLY A 293 -8.18 -7.36 -5.38
C GLY A 293 -8.18 -8.37 -4.24
N THR A 294 -9.36 -8.83 -3.80
CA THR A 294 -9.49 -10.01 -2.94
C THR A 294 -9.14 -11.25 -3.77
N VAL A 295 -7.93 -11.75 -3.59
CA VAL A 295 -7.40 -12.88 -4.36
C VAL A 295 -7.68 -14.20 -3.64
N ILE A 296 -8.15 -15.20 -4.39
CA ILE A 296 -8.27 -16.58 -3.91
C ILE A 296 -7.53 -17.53 -4.83
N ASN A 297 -7.09 -18.67 -4.30
CA ASN A 297 -6.51 -19.74 -5.09
C ASN A 297 -7.49 -20.91 -5.18
N LEU A 298 -7.85 -21.32 -6.40
CA LEU A 298 -8.82 -22.39 -6.65
C LEU A 298 -8.33 -23.76 -6.15
N CYS A 299 -7.02 -23.99 -6.07
CA CYS A 299 -6.47 -25.22 -5.49
C CYS A 299 -6.86 -25.37 -4.01
N ASP A 300 -6.89 -24.26 -3.27
CA ASP A 300 -7.33 -24.22 -1.86
C ASP A 300 -8.86 -24.16 -1.78
N TRP A 301 -9.47 -23.22 -2.50
CA TRP A 301 -10.91 -23.00 -2.50
C TRP A 301 -11.72 -24.24 -2.87
N TRP A 302 -11.24 -25.04 -3.84
CA TRP A 302 -11.88 -26.28 -4.27
C TRP A 302 -11.33 -27.57 -3.66
N SER A 303 -10.44 -27.48 -2.67
CA SER A 303 -9.88 -28.64 -1.95
C SER A 303 -10.92 -29.69 -1.51
N PRO A 304 -12.07 -29.32 -0.90
CA PRO A 304 -13.07 -30.31 -0.44
C PRO A 304 -13.95 -30.89 -1.55
N TYR A 305 -13.95 -30.29 -2.75
CA TYR A 305 -14.88 -30.63 -3.82
C TYR A 305 -14.28 -31.64 -4.79
N LYS A 306 -14.76 -32.89 -4.75
CA LYS A 306 -14.20 -33.98 -5.57
C LYS A 306 -14.24 -33.67 -7.08
N ALA A 307 -15.39 -33.28 -7.64
CA ALA A 307 -15.52 -33.03 -9.07
C ALA A 307 -14.69 -31.81 -9.51
N ALA A 308 -14.77 -30.70 -8.77
CA ALA A 308 -14.01 -29.48 -9.06
C ALA A 308 -12.49 -29.69 -8.95
N ARG A 309 -12.01 -30.35 -7.88
CA ARG A 309 -10.59 -30.68 -7.68
C ARG A 309 -10.06 -31.59 -8.79
N THR A 310 -10.86 -32.57 -9.21
CA THR A 310 -10.47 -33.50 -10.28
C THR A 310 -10.36 -32.77 -11.61
N ALA A 311 -11.29 -31.86 -11.92
CA ALA A 311 -11.24 -31.05 -13.14
C ALA A 311 -10.01 -30.12 -13.15
N LEU A 312 -9.72 -29.46 -12.02
CA LEU A 312 -8.60 -28.50 -11.92
C LEU A 312 -7.21 -29.16 -11.92
N ASN A 313 -7.10 -30.44 -11.57
CA ASN A 313 -5.80 -31.11 -11.48
C ASN A 313 -5.01 -31.11 -12.79
N ASN A 314 -5.69 -31.17 -13.95
CA ASN A 314 -5.04 -31.10 -15.26
C ASN A 314 -4.31 -29.76 -15.46
N THR A 315 -4.96 -28.65 -15.07
CA THR A 315 -4.36 -27.32 -15.09
C THR A 315 -3.15 -27.24 -14.14
N LEU A 316 -3.25 -27.88 -12.98
CA LEU A 316 -2.24 -27.83 -11.91
C LEU A 316 -1.10 -28.86 -12.06
N GLU A 317 -1.01 -29.56 -13.19
CA GLU A 317 0.13 -30.44 -13.45
C GLU A 317 1.44 -29.66 -13.50
N ASN A 318 2.49 -30.20 -12.88
CA ASN A 318 3.78 -29.51 -12.79
C ASN A 318 4.37 -29.17 -14.17
N SER A 319 4.18 -30.03 -15.17
CA SER A 319 4.59 -29.78 -16.57
C SER A 319 3.87 -28.57 -17.16
N ASN A 320 2.55 -28.49 -16.97
CA ASN A 320 1.73 -27.39 -17.47
C ASN A 320 2.07 -26.07 -16.77
N VAL A 321 2.11 -26.08 -15.44
CA VAL A 321 2.45 -24.89 -14.63
C VAL A 321 3.83 -24.37 -14.99
N LYS A 322 4.82 -25.25 -15.18
CA LYS A 322 6.16 -24.88 -15.67
C LYS A 322 6.10 -24.23 -17.05
N GLY A 323 5.43 -24.87 -18.00
CA GLY A 323 5.31 -24.37 -19.37
C GLY A 323 4.66 -22.99 -19.43
N ILE A 324 3.57 -22.78 -18.69
CA ILE A 324 2.86 -21.50 -18.62
C ILE A 324 3.73 -20.44 -17.94
N ALA A 325 4.36 -20.75 -16.81
CA ALA A 325 5.22 -19.80 -16.09
C ALA A 325 6.43 -19.37 -16.94
N GLN A 326 7.08 -20.30 -17.64
CA GLN A 326 8.17 -20.00 -18.56
C GLN A 326 7.69 -19.15 -19.75
N LYS A 327 6.51 -19.46 -20.30
CA LYS A 327 5.89 -18.68 -21.40
C LYS A 327 5.69 -17.23 -20.99
N TYR A 328 5.05 -16.96 -19.84
CA TYR A 328 4.81 -15.59 -19.38
C TYR A 328 6.10 -14.88 -18.94
N GLY A 329 7.06 -15.59 -18.34
CA GLY A 329 8.39 -15.05 -18.03
C GLY A 329 9.14 -14.59 -19.29
N ALA A 330 9.16 -15.42 -20.34
CA ALA A 330 9.77 -15.07 -21.63
C ALA A 330 9.02 -13.92 -22.34
N LYS A 331 7.68 -13.91 -22.29
CA LYS A 331 6.87 -12.78 -22.79
C LYS A 331 7.22 -11.49 -22.04
N MET A 332 7.36 -11.51 -20.72
CA MET A 332 7.72 -10.33 -19.93
C MET A 332 9.08 -9.74 -20.35
N ASP A 333 10.10 -10.59 -20.53
CA ASP A 333 11.42 -10.13 -20.97
C ASP A 333 11.38 -9.56 -22.39
N LYS A 334 10.67 -10.23 -23.33
CA LYS A 334 10.48 -9.75 -24.70
C LYS A 334 9.73 -8.42 -24.77
N LEU A 335 8.60 -8.32 -24.08
CA LEU A 335 7.78 -7.11 -24.06
C LEU A 335 8.51 -5.94 -23.42
N THR A 336 9.35 -6.19 -22.40
CA THR A 336 10.19 -5.14 -21.82
C THR A 336 11.11 -4.54 -22.88
N GLN A 337 11.78 -5.37 -23.69
CA GLN A 337 12.64 -4.91 -24.78
C GLN A 337 11.85 -4.12 -25.84
N GLU A 338 10.73 -4.65 -26.31
CA GLU A 338 9.87 -3.95 -27.29
C GLU A 338 9.38 -2.60 -26.77
N THR A 339 8.99 -2.52 -25.49
CA THR A 339 8.57 -1.24 -24.89
C THR A 339 9.72 -0.25 -24.73
N ASP A 340 10.93 -0.71 -24.43
CA ASP A 340 12.11 0.15 -24.33
C ASP A 340 12.51 0.72 -25.72
N GLU A 341 12.42 -0.09 -26.78
CA GLU A 341 12.68 0.34 -28.16
C GLU A 341 11.73 1.43 -28.62
N VAL A 342 10.43 1.26 -28.36
CA VAL A 342 9.40 2.27 -28.66
C VAL A 342 9.68 3.59 -27.92
N GLN A 343 10.13 3.51 -26.66
CA GLN A 343 10.47 4.70 -25.89
C GLN A 343 11.74 5.40 -26.37
N LEU A 344 12.74 4.64 -26.83
CA LEU A 344 13.98 5.16 -27.39
C LEU A 344 13.76 5.89 -28.73
N ALA A 345 12.79 5.43 -29.53
CA ALA A 345 12.45 6.06 -30.81
C ALA A 345 11.96 7.52 -30.67
N GLY A 346 11.45 7.91 -29.50
CA GLY A 346 11.12 9.31 -29.14
C GLY A 346 9.91 9.92 -29.85
N THR A 347 9.53 9.43 -31.03
CA THR A 347 8.33 9.82 -31.78
C THR A 347 7.52 8.57 -32.14
N LEU A 348 6.25 8.54 -31.73
CA LEU A 348 5.31 7.50 -32.14
C LEU A 348 4.80 7.83 -33.55
N ASP A 349 4.94 6.88 -34.47
CA ASP A 349 4.38 6.98 -35.82
C ASP A 349 2.86 6.75 -35.76
N GLU A 350 2.07 7.70 -36.27
CA GLU A 350 0.61 7.60 -36.35
C GLU A 350 0.15 6.39 -37.18
N ASN A 351 0.99 5.90 -38.11
CA ASN A 351 0.71 4.70 -38.89
C ASN A 351 0.94 3.39 -38.11
N ALA A 352 1.62 3.43 -36.97
CA ALA A 352 1.92 2.28 -36.11
C ALA A 352 0.90 2.07 -34.97
N THR A 353 -0.22 2.79 -34.98
CA THR A 353 -1.20 2.73 -33.88
C THR A 353 -1.77 1.34 -33.63
N GLY A 354 -2.04 0.57 -34.69
CA GLY A 354 -2.51 -0.81 -34.56
C GLY A 354 -1.50 -1.72 -33.86
N SER A 355 -0.20 -1.57 -34.15
CA SER A 355 0.85 -2.35 -33.50
C SER A 355 1.10 -1.89 -32.05
N LEU A 356 1.00 -0.59 -31.76
CA LEU A 356 1.09 -0.05 -30.40
C LEU A 356 -0.05 -0.56 -29.50
N VAL A 357 -1.30 -0.52 -29.98
CA VAL A 357 -2.45 -1.05 -29.23
C VAL A 357 -2.30 -2.55 -28.99
N LYS A 358 -1.77 -3.29 -29.96
CA LYS A 358 -1.46 -4.72 -29.80
C LYS A 358 -0.38 -4.95 -28.75
N LEU A 359 0.72 -4.19 -28.78
CA LEU A 359 1.80 -4.26 -27.79
C LEU A 359 1.29 -4.00 -26.37
N VAL A 360 0.51 -2.93 -26.20
CA VAL A 360 -0.14 -2.57 -24.94
C VAL A 360 -1.04 -3.70 -24.44
N ARG A 361 -1.86 -4.30 -25.31
CA ARG A 361 -2.72 -5.44 -24.96
C ARG A 361 -1.92 -6.66 -24.49
N GLU A 362 -0.83 -7.01 -25.17
CA GLU A 362 0.03 -8.13 -24.78
C GLU A 362 0.73 -7.87 -23.43
N CYS A 363 1.19 -6.63 -23.22
CA CYS A 363 1.73 -6.20 -21.92
C CYS A 363 0.70 -6.38 -20.81
N ASN A 364 -0.54 -5.94 -21.03
CA ASN A 364 -1.64 -6.08 -20.09
C ASN A 364 -1.91 -7.52 -19.69
N VAL A 365 -2.10 -8.40 -20.68
CA VAL A 365 -2.39 -9.81 -20.44
C VAL A 365 -1.25 -10.47 -19.66
N THR A 366 0.00 -10.15 -20.02
CA THR A 366 1.19 -10.69 -19.37
C THR A 366 1.33 -10.19 -17.93
N LEU A 367 1.20 -8.88 -17.71
CA LEU A 367 1.25 -8.27 -16.38
C LEU A 367 0.14 -8.78 -15.48
N HIS A 368 -1.10 -8.85 -15.98
CA HIS A 368 -2.25 -9.36 -15.23
C HIS A 368 -2.01 -10.79 -14.75
N TRP A 369 -1.56 -11.67 -15.64
CA TRP A 369 -1.30 -13.07 -15.30
C TRP A 369 -0.17 -13.21 -14.27
N ILE A 370 0.97 -12.54 -14.48
CA ILE A 370 2.14 -12.62 -13.60
C ILE A 370 1.82 -12.05 -12.21
N LEU A 371 1.20 -10.87 -12.14
CA LEU A 371 0.84 -10.24 -10.87
C LEU A 371 -0.12 -11.12 -10.07
N LEU A 372 -1.13 -11.69 -10.73
CA LEU A 372 -2.13 -12.52 -10.08
C LEU A 372 -1.53 -13.83 -9.55
N HIS A 373 -0.70 -14.52 -10.33
CA HIS A 373 -0.13 -15.83 -9.95
C HIS A 373 1.09 -15.73 -9.02
N THR A 374 1.69 -14.54 -8.88
CA THR A 374 2.77 -14.29 -7.90
C THR A 374 2.24 -13.67 -6.59
N ALA A 375 1.01 -13.15 -6.58
CA ALA A 375 0.38 -12.60 -5.40
C ALA A 375 0.18 -13.63 -4.28
N THR A 376 0.21 -13.15 -3.03
CA THR A 376 -0.26 -13.94 -1.89
C THR A 376 -1.79 -13.87 -1.88
N PRO A 377 -2.51 -15.01 -1.84
CA PRO A 377 -3.97 -15.00 -1.72
C PRO A 377 -4.43 -14.22 -0.48
N THR A 378 -5.52 -13.47 -0.63
CA THR A 378 -6.13 -12.69 0.45
C THR A 378 -6.90 -13.59 1.41
N ILE A 379 -7.71 -14.50 0.85
CA ILE A 379 -8.44 -15.51 1.61
C ILE A 379 -7.69 -16.82 1.47
N ILE A 380 -7.21 -17.34 2.61
CA ILE A 380 -6.52 -18.64 2.71
C ILE A 380 -7.34 -19.50 3.67
N LEU A 381 -7.97 -20.54 3.14
CA LEU A 381 -8.79 -21.47 3.92
C LEU A 381 -7.95 -22.60 4.50
N GLU A 382 -7.01 -23.14 3.72
CA GLU A 382 -6.07 -24.18 4.13
C GLU A 382 -4.65 -23.83 3.66
N ASP A 383 -3.73 -23.63 4.62
CA ASP A 383 -2.32 -23.41 4.30
C ASP A 383 -1.62 -24.72 3.90
N SER A 384 -1.78 -25.09 2.63
CA SER A 384 -1.22 -26.31 2.07
C SER A 384 0.21 -26.14 1.58
N LYS A 385 1.07 -27.15 1.84
CA LYS A 385 2.40 -27.26 1.22
C LYS A 385 2.30 -27.16 -0.32
N ARG A 386 1.25 -27.76 -0.92
CA ARG A 386 1.02 -27.72 -2.37
C ARG A 386 0.85 -26.30 -2.89
N LEU A 387 0.11 -25.45 -2.17
CA LEU A 387 -0.13 -24.05 -2.53
C LEU A 387 1.19 -23.26 -2.60
N ARG A 388 2.02 -23.39 -1.56
CA ARG A 388 3.34 -22.75 -1.52
C ARG A 388 4.25 -23.25 -2.62
N THR A 389 4.29 -24.56 -2.86
CA THR A 389 5.12 -25.14 -3.92
C THR A 389 4.69 -24.66 -5.30
N LEU A 390 3.40 -24.60 -5.61
CA LEU A 390 2.90 -24.08 -6.88
C LEU A 390 3.30 -22.61 -7.08
N ARG A 391 3.14 -21.77 -6.06
CA ARG A 391 3.54 -20.36 -6.14
C ARG A 391 5.05 -20.21 -6.33
N GLN A 392 5.85 -20.97 -5.57
CA GLN A 392 7.31 -20.96 -5.71
C GLN A 392 7.76 -21.43 -7.10
N LEU A 393 7.08 -22.45 -7.65
CA LEU A 393 7.32 -22.93 -9.00
C LEU A 393 7.06 -21.84 -10.03
N VAL A 394 5.93 -21.13 -9.94
CA VAL A 394 5.62 -19.99 -10.83
C VAL A 394 6.70 -18.91 -10.73
N VAL A 395 7.08 -18.50 -9.52
CA VAL A 395 8.11 -17.45 -9.31
C VAL A 395 9.47 -17.85 -9.90
N MET A 396 9.88 -19.10 -9.68
CA MET A 396 11.16 -19.63 -10.16
C MET A 396 11.20 -19.72 -11.69
N GLU A 397 10.18 -20.35 -12.29
CA GLU A 397 10.15 -20.64 -13.73
C GLU A 397 9.89 -19.41 -14.58
N SER A 398 9.12 -18.45 -14.08
CA SER A 398 8.93 -17.13 -14.72
C SER A 398 10.12 -16.19 -14.54
N LYS A 399 11.11 -16.55 -13.70
CA LYS A 399 12.21 -15.68 -13.27
C LYS A 399 11.71 -14.32 -12.77
N TYR A 400 10.61 -14.35 -12.03
CA TYR A 400 9.91 -13.16 -11.57
C TYR A 400 10.80 -12.35 -10.62
N THR A 401 10.86 -11.03 -10.86
CA THR A 401 11.40 -10.07 -9.92
C THR A 401 10.51 -8.84 -9.91
N THR A 402 10.33 -8.25 -8.72
CA THR A 402 9.51 -7.04 -8.55
C THR A 402 9.97 -5.90 -9.46
N VAL A 403 11.30 -5.76 -9.63
CA VAL A 403 11.90 -4.72 -10.47
C VAL A 403 11.56 -4.89 -11.95
N LYS A 404 11.65 -6.10 -12.50
CA LYS A 404 11.27 -6.37 -13.91
C LYS A 404 9.78 -6.08 -14.14
N CYS A 405 8.94 -6.57 -13.24
CA CYS A 405 7.49 -6.36 -13.33
C CYS A 405 7.13 -4.87 -13.27
N LEU A 406 7.75 -4.13 -12.35
CA LEU A 406 7.53 -2.70 -12.20
C LEU A 406 8.02 -1.93 -13.43
N ARG A 407 9.18 -2.29 -13.99
CA ARG A 407 9.70 -1.68 -15.21
C ARG A 407 8.72 -1.86 -16.38
N LEU A 408 8.28 -3.09 -16.63
CA LEU A 408 7.30 -3.35 -17.70
C LEU A 408 6.02 -2.55 -17.45
N LEU A 409 5.49 -2.58 -16.22
CA LEU A 409 4.28 -1.83 -15.85
C LEU A 409 4.40 -0.32 -16.12
N LEU A 410 5.50 0.31 -15.71
CA LEU A 410 5.75 1.72 -15.96
C LEU A 410 5.94 2.01 -17.45
N SER A 411 6.66 1.14 -18.16
CA SER A 411 6.87 1.30 -19.59
C SER A 411 5.59 1.19 -20.40
N THR A 412 4.72 0.24 -20.04
CA THR A 412 3.39 0.11 -20.65
C THR A 412 2.52 1.33 -20.34
N ALA A 413 2.47 1.77 -19.09
CA ALA A 413 1.68 2.94 -18.68
C ALA A 413 2.11 4.22 -19.43
N GLN A 414 3.41 4.38 -19.69
CA GLN A 414 3.94 5.48 -20.49
C GLN A 414 3.43 5.43 -21.93
N ILE A 415 3.60 4.29 -22.61
CA ILE A 415 3.20 4.12 -24.01
C ILE A 415 1.71 4.38 -24.18
N GLU A 416 0.89 3.91 -23.24
CA GLU A 416 -0.55 4.17 -23.29
C GLU A 416 -0.94 5.63 -23.10
N GLN A 417 -0.26 6.34 -22.21
CA GLN A 417 -0.47 7.77 -22.03
C GLN A 417 -0.18 8.50 -23.35
N ASP A 418 0.88 8.10 -24.04
CA ASP A 418 1.26 8.70 -25.32
C ASP A 418 0.24 8.34 -26.42
N VAL A 419 -0.22 7.09 -26.48
CA VAL A 419 -1.28 6.66 -27.41
C VAL A 419 -2.61 7.40 -27.14
N LYS A 420 -3.00 7.57 -25.88
CA LYS A 420 -4.18 8.36 -25.50
C LYS A 420 -4.06 9.82 -25.91
N GLN A 421 -2.87 10.40 -25.78
CA GLN A 421 -2.62 11.80 -26.13
C GLN A 421 -2.72 12.05 -27.64
N MET A 422 -2.28 11.08 -28.45
CA MET A 422 -2.41 11.12 -29.91
C MET A 422 -3.88 11.02 -30.34
N TYR A 423 -4.66 10.17 -29.69
CA TYR A 423 -6.04 9.88 -30.08
C TYR A 423 -7.02 10.28 -28.98
N LYS A 424 -7.35 11.58 -28.92
CA LYS A 424 -8.38 12.12 -28.00
C LYS A 424 -9.74 11.41 -28.12
N ASP A 425 -10.00 10.77 -29.26
CA ASP A 425 -11.25 10.07 -29.57
C ASP A 425 -11.20 8.55 -29.34
N PHE A 426 -10.00 7.96 -29.16
CA PHE A 426 -9.91 6.56 -28.73
C PHE A 426 -9.90 6.51 -27.21
N ALA A 427 -10.85 5.78 -26.64
CA ALA A 427 -10.89 5.44 -25.21
C ALA A 427 -9.76 4.46 -24.86
N ILE A 428 -8.50 4.86 -25.08
CA ILE A 428 -7.32 4.14 -24.62
C ILE A 428 -7.03 4.67 -23.22
N ASN A 429 -7.46 3.89 -22.24
CA ASN A 429 -7.42 4.23 -20.83
C ASN A 429 -6.09 3.74 -20.23
N ILE A 430 -5.38 4.61 -19.49
CA ILE A 430 -4.01 4.42 -18.96
C ILE A 430 -3.98 3.34 -17.85
N ILE A 431 -3.44 2.15 -18.11
CA ILE A 431 -3.42 0.93 -17.28
C ILE A 431 -3.06 1.12 -15.82
N PHE A 432 -2.02 1.86 -15.46
CA PHE A 432 -1.64 1.86 -14.03
C PHE A 432 -2.80 2.35 -13.15
N PHE A 433 -3.49 3.38 -13.62
CA PHE A 433 -4.64 3.96 -12.96
C PHE A 433 -5.98 3.44 -13.50
N THR A 434 -6.04 2.87 -14.71
CA THR A 434 -7.22 2.25 -15.31
C THR A 434 -7.38 0.78 -14.95
N LEU A 435 -6.34 -0.04 -14.84
CA LEU A 435 -6.47 -1.39 -14.26
C LEU A 435 -6.97 -1.27 -12.81
N MET A 436 -6.50 -0.24 -12.12
CA MET A 436 -7.00 0.25 -10.83
C MET A 436 -8.46 0.76 -10.93
N ALA A 437 -8.80 1.63 -11.89
CA ALA A 437 -10.15 2.22 -12.00
C ALA A 437 -11.20 1.33 -12.69
N SER A 438 -10.81 0.35 -13.50
CA SER A 438 -11.69 -0.61 -14.19
C SER A 438 -12.25 -1.64 -13.21
N ALA A 439 -11.49 -1.97 -12.16
CA ALA A 439 -12.02 -2.66 -10.99
C ALA A 439 -13.15 -1.88 -10.29
N LEU A 440 -13.16 -0.54 -10.41
CA LEU A 440 -14.20 0.35 -9.87
C LEU A 440 -15.34 0.63 -10.85
N GLU A 441 -15.12 0.39 -12.13
CA GLU A 441 -16.01 0.85 -13.19
C GLU A 441 -17.34 0.11 -13.15
N THR A 442 -17.36 -1.22 -12.97
CA THR A 442 -18.63 -1.96 -12.88
C THR A 442 -19.47 -1.56 -11.65
N PRO A 443 -18.92 -1.51 -10.42
CA PRO A 443 -19.69 -1.04 -9.26
C PRO A 443 -20.23 0.39 -9.43
N LEU A 444 -19.41 1.32 -9.93
CA LEU A 444 -19.82 2.72 -10.08
C LEU A 444 -20.76 2.94 -11.27
N LEU A 445 -20.62 2.16 -12.34
CA LEU A 445 -21.49 2.19 -13.51
C LEU A 445 -22.93 1.90 -13.11
N ARG A 446 -23.17 0.81 -12.36
CA ARG A 446 -24.53 0.43 -11.95
C ARG A 446 -25.16 1.45 -11.01
N VAL A 447 -24.38 2.00 -10.08
CA VAL A 447 -24.83 3.04 -9.15
C VAL A 447 -25.18 4.33 -9.88
N ASN A 448 -24.39 4.70 -10.89
CA ASN A 448 -24.64 5.86 -11.75
C ASN A 448 -25.86 5.67 -12.67
N GLN A 449 -25.97 4.51 -13.32
CA GLN A 449 -27.13 4.13 -14.16
C GLN A 449 -28.43 4.20 -13.35
N ALA A 450 -28.41 3.74 -12.09
CA ALA A 450 -29.54 3.81 -11.18
C ALA A 450 -29.86 5.21 -10.63
N ARG A 451 -28.99 6.21 -10.90
CA ARG A 451 -29.05 7.56 -10.33
C ARG A 451 -29.20 7.55 -8.79
N SER A 452 -28.48 6.65 -8.13
CA SER A 452 -28.55 6.53 -6.67
C SER A 452 -27.92 7.73 -5.98
N ALA A 453 -28.50 8.15 -4.85
CA ALA A 453 -27.90 9.15 -3.96
C ALA A 453 -26.54 8.68 -3.39
N ASP A 454 -26.29 7.37 -3.36
CA ASP A 454 -25.06 6.79 -2.84
C ASP A 454 -23.85 6.99 -3.76
N LEU A 455 -24.06 7.43 -5.01
CA LEU A 455 -22.98 7.55 -6.01
C LEU A 455 -21.79 8.35 -5.49
N SER A 456 -22.04 9.50 -4.85
CA SER A 456 -20.98 10.35 -4.31
C SER A 456 -20.19 9.64 -3.22
N SER A 457 -20.88 9.01 -2.26
CA SER A 457 -20.22 8.32 -1.15
C SER A 457 -19.41 7.12 -1.66
N VAL A 458 -20.01 6.29 -2.51
CA VAL A 458 -19.42 5.05 -3.04
C VAL A 458 -18.21 5.38 -3.89
N SER A 459 -18.33 6.39 -4.76
CA SER A 459 -17.22 6.89 -5.57
C SER A 459 -16.08 7.43 -4.71
N GLN A 460 -16.37 8.20 -3.65
CA GLN A 460 -15.35 8.71 -2.75
C GLN A 460 -14.59 7.59 -2.03
N TYR A 461 -15.30 6.55 -1.57
CA TYR A 461 -14.68 5.40 -0.91
C TYR A 461 -13.70 4.68 -1.83
N TYR A 462 -14.19 4.27 -3.00
CA TYR A 462 -13.37 3.53 -3.96
C TYR A 462 -12.19 4.36 -4.46
N SER A 463 -12.39 5.67 -4.66
CA SER A 463 -11.30 6.58 -5.04
C SER A 463 -10.21 6.64 -3.95
N ARG A 464 -10.59 6.64 -2.67
CA ARG A 464 -9.63 6.61 -1.54
C ARG A 464 -8.90 5.28 -1.41
N GLU A 465 -9.59 4.15 -1.54
CA GLU A 465 -8.93 2.84 -1.55
C GLU A 465 -7.91 2.75 -2.69
N LEU A 466 -8.26 3.33 -3.84
CA LEU A 466 -7.40 3.38 -5.00
C LEU A 466 -6.18 4.27 -4.80
N GLU A 467 -6.38 5.46 -4.25
CA GLU A 467 -5.28 6.35 -3.86
C GLU A 467 -4.34 5.66 -2.85
N GLY A 468 -4.90 5.04 -1.82
CA GLY A 468 -4.13 4.31 -0.81
C GLY A 468 -3.34 3.14 -1.42
N TYR A 469 -3.95 2.40 -2.34
CA TYR A 469 -3.27 1.33 -3.08
C TYR A 469 -2.17 1.87 -3.98
N ALA A 470 -2.44 2.93 -4.77
CA ALA A 470 -1.45 3.60 -5.60
C ALA A 470 -0.26 4.10 -4.78
N ARG A 471 -0.50 4.72 -3.61
CA ARG A 471 0.55 5.19 -2.70
C ARG A 471 1.42 4.02 -2.19
N ARG A 472 0.81 2.88 -1.83
CA ARG A 472 1.54 1.67 -1.43
C ARG A 472 2.39 1.08 -2.55
N VAL A 473 1.84 0.99 -3.77
CA VAL A 473 2.56 0.43 -4.93
C VAL A 473 3.71 1.35 -5.34
N LEU A 474 3.47 2.66 -5.37
CA LEU A 474 4.49 3.65 -5.74
C LEU A 474 5.58 3.79 -4.67
N GLN A 475 5.34 3.39 -3.41
CA GLN A 475 6.38 3.36 -2.37
C GLN A 475 7.56 2.43 -2.73
N ILE A 476 7.35 1.43 -3.58
CA ILE A 476 8.41 0.56 -4.10
C ILE A 476 9.47 1.38 -4.87
N ILE A 477 9.07 2.48 -5.50
CA ILE A 477 9.96 3.31 -6.32
C ILE A 477 10.98 4.04 -5.45
N PRO A 478 10.60 4.83 -4.43
CA PRO A 478 11.54 5.35 -3.44
C PRO A 478 12.41 4.27 -2.82
N GLU A 479 11.86 3.12 -2.40
CA GLU A 479 12.66 2.03 -1.83
C GLU A 479 13.74 1.54 -2.81
N THR A 480 13.39 1.39 -4.09
CA THR A 480 14.32 0.99 -5.15
C THR A 480 15.36 2.07 -5.44
N VAL A 481 14.95 3.34 -5.52
CA VAL A 481 15.85 4.48 -5.72
C VAL A 481 16.87 4.55 -4.58
N PHE A 482 16.43 4.40 -3.32
CA PHE A 482 17.33 4.37 -2.17
C PHE A 482 18.27 3.15 -2.15
N GLY A 483 17.82 2.01 -2.68
CA GLY A 483 18.68 0.84 -2.91
C GLY A 483 19.81 1.16 -3.90
N LEU A 484 19.46 1.72 -5.06
CA LEU A 484 20.43 2.15 -6.09
C LEU A 484 21.34 3.26 -5.57
N LEU A 485 20.81 4.20 -4.76
CA LEU A 485 21.60 5.24 -4.09
C LEU A 485 22.65 4.66 -3.17
N ALA A 486 22.34 3.63 -2.39
CA ALA A 486 23.31 3.00 -1.50
C ALA A 486 24.49 2.41 -2.29
N GLU A 487 24.23 1.84 -3.47
CA GLU A 487 25.30 1.38 -4.38
C GLU A 487 26.11 2.56 -4.95
N ILE A 488 25.46 3.67 -5.32
CA ILE A 488 26.14 4.89 -5.76
C ILE A 488 27.03 5.45 -4.64
N VAL A 489 26.54 5.54 -3.40
CA VAL A 489 27.31 5.98 -2.21
C VAL A 489 28.53 5.10 -2.01
N HIS A 490 28.35 3.78 -2.12
CA HIS A 490 29.46 2.84 -1.97
C HIS A 490 30.53 3.08 -3.04
N LEU A 491 30.14 3.25 -4.31
CA LEU A 491 31.07 3.57 -5.39
C LEU A 491 31.79 4.91 -5.16
N GLU A 492 31.07 5.94 -4.72
CA GLU A 492 31.64 7.27 -4.43
C GLU A 492 32.58 7.28 -3.24
N THR A 493 32.29 6.51 -2.19
CA THR A 493 33.03 6.57 -0.93
C THR A 493 34.20 5.59 -0.90
N ASN A 494 34.03 4.39 -1.49
CA ASN A 494 34.99 3.29 -1.35
C ASN A 494 35.74 2.95 -2.65
N SER A 495 35.19 3.30 -3.82
CA SER A 495 35.76 2.88 -5.11
C SER A 495 36.42 4.00 -5.90
N PHE A 496 35.83 5.20 -5.96
CA PHE A 496 36.39 6.30 -6.74
C PHE A 496 37.61 6.92 -6.06
N LYS A 497 38.67 7.10 -6.85
CA LYS A 497 39.87 7.83 -6.45
C LYS A 497 39.68 9.31 -6.73
N GLU A 498 39.96 10.13 -5.73
CA GLU A 498 39.91 11.58 -5.89
C GLU A 498 40.97 12.03 -6.92
N ILE A 499 40.56 12.83 -7.92
CA ILE A 499 41.47 13.24 -9.00
C ILE A 499 42.37 14.36 -8.48
N PRO A 500 43.71 14.20 -8.48
CA PRO A 500 44.63 15.25 -8.06
C PRO A 500 44.61 16.44 -9.02
N THR A 501 44.97 17.63 -8.52
CA THR A 501 45.00 18.87 -9.29
C THR A 501 46.01 18.86 -10.44
N LYS A 502 47.03 18.01 -10.38
CA LYS A 502 47.97 17.72 -11.47
C LYS A 502 48.10 16.19 -11.61
N LEU A 503 47.90 15.69 -12.82
CA LEU A 503 47.90 14.26 -13.11
C LEU A 503 48.91 13.92 -14.21
N PRO A 504 49.88 13.02 -13.95
CA PRO A 504 50.77 12.49 -14.98
C PRO A 504 49.99 11.77 -16.10
N LYS A 505 50.40 11.97 -17.36
CA LYS A 505 49.67 11.46 -18.53
C LYS A 505 49.57 9.93 -18.57
N ASP A 506 50.59 9.26 -18.05
CA ASP A 506 50.71 7.81 -17.87
C ASP A 506 49.71 7.24 -16.85
N LYS A 507 49.34 8.01 -15.82
CA LYS A 507 48.38 7.61 -14.78
C LYS A 507 46.93 7.94 -15.13
N LEU A 508 46.68 8.59 -16.26
CA LEU A 508 45.35 9.07 -16.64
C LEU A 508 44.33 7.94 -16.80
N LYS A 509 44.77 6.76 -17.26
CA LYS A 509 43.92 5.58 -17.43
C LYS A 509 43.51 4.97 -16.07
N ASP A 510 44.37 5.04 -15.07
CA ASP A 510 44.12 4.52 -13.72
C ASP A 510 43.09 5.36 -12.95
N TYR A 511 43.09 6.68 -13.17
CA TYR A 511 42.10 7.61 -12.59
C TYR A 511 40.82 7.74 -13.43
N ALA A 512 40.83 7.25 -14.67
CA ALA A 512 39.63 7.24 -15.50
C ALA A 512 38.55 6.31 -14.95
N GLN A 513 38.93 5.18 -14.32
CA GLN A 513 38.02 4.22 -13.66
C GLN A 513 36.77 3.90 -14.52
N LEU A 514 37.03 3.51 -15.78
CA LEU A 514 35.98 3.42 -16.81
C LEU A 514 34.88 2.41 -16.46
N ALA A 515 35.23 1.29 -15.82
CA ALA A 515 34.27 0.25 -15.44
C ALA A 515 33.34 0.73 -14.33
N GLU A 516 33.89 1.34 -13.28
CA GLU A 516 33.16 1.88 -12.14
C GLU A 516 32.29 3.07 -12.56
N ARG A 517 32.79 3.93 -13.46
CA ARG A 517 32.00 5.04 -14.04
C ARG A 517 30.87 4.55 -14.94
N LEU A 518 31.09 3.48 -15.70
CA LEU A 518 30.02 2.85 -16.48
C LEU A 518 28.95 2.26 -15.55
N GLN A 519 29.35 1.62 -14.45
CA GLN A 519 28.41 1.11 -13.45
C GLN A 519 27.61 2.26 -12.82
N MET A 520 28.26 3.35 -12.42
CA MET A 520 27.60 4.55 -11.92
C MET A 520 26.58 5.10 -12.94
N ALA A 521 26.98 5.23 -14.21
CA ALA A 521 26.08 5.69 -15.28
C ALA A 521 24.85 4.77 -15.45
N LYS A 522 25.02 3.45 -15.34
CA LYS A 522 23.91 2.48 -15.41
C LYS A 522 22.95 2.63 -14.22
N LEU A 523 23.47 2.79 -13.01
CA LEU A 523 22.67 3.01 -11.80
C LEU A 523 21.88 4.32 -11.87
N THR A 524 22.55 5.41 -12.28
CA THR A 524 21.94 6.73 -12.46
C THR A 524 20.88 6.72 -13.56
N TYR A 525 21.14 6.03 -14.68
CA TYR A 525 20.14 5.82 -15.72
C TYR A 525 18.91 5.08 -15.19
N ALA A 526 19.09 4.00 -14.42
CA ALA A 526 17.99 3.27 -13.81
C ALA A 526 17.14 4.18 -12.89
N VAL A 527 17.77 4.98 -12.01
CA VAL A 527 17.07 5.98 -11.17
C VAL A 527 16.26 6.95 -12.02
N SER A 528 16.82 7.43 -13.13
CA SER A 528 16.14 8.36 -14.04
C SER A 528 14.95 7.73 -14.75
N VAL A 529 15.01 6.45 -15.15
CA VAL A 529 13.91 5.73 -15.81
C VAL A 529 12.74 5.56 -14.86
N PHE A 530 12.99 5.11 -13.63
CA PHE A 530 11.92 4.97 -12.62
C PHE A 530 11.25 6.30 -12.31
N THR A 531 12.05 7.35 -12.12
CA THR A 531 11.52 8.66 -11.77
C THR A 531 10.78 9.30 -12.94
N LYS A 532 11.35 9.25 -14.14
CA LYS A 532 10.71 9.77 -15.37
C LYS A 532 9.38 9.07 -15.63
N GLY A 533 9.31 7.75 -15.45
CA GLY A 533 8.09 6.96 -15.63
C GLY A 533 6.96 7.32 -14.65
N VAL A 534 7.29 7.82 -13.45
CA VAL A 534 6.27 8.33 -12.51
C VAL A 534 5.90 9.77 -12.84
N LEU A 535 6.89 10.61 -13.14
CA LEU A 535 6.68 12.04 -13.41
C LEU A 535 5.96 12.31 -14.74
N SER A 536 6.05 11.38 -15.68
CA SER A 536 5.32 11.45 -16.94
C SER A 536 3.82 11.20 -16.79
N LEU A 537 3.42 10.46 -15.74
CA LEU A 537 2.04 10.38 -15.30
C LEU A 537 1.68 11.78 -14.78
N ARG A 538 1.06 12.66 -15.58
CA ARG A 538 0.51 13.93 -15.05
C ARG A 538 -0.55 13.64 -13.98
N SER A 539 -1.12 14.64 -13.32
CA SER A 539 -2.17 14.42 -12.32
C SER A 539 -3.29 13.51 -12.87
N VAL A 540 -3.42 12.31 -12.32
CA VAL A 540 -4.36 11.30 -12.82
C VAL A 540 -5.63 11.32 -11.97
N SER A 541 -6.78 11.26 -12.63
CA SER A 541 -8.06 11.09 -11.96
C SER A 541 -8.24 9.64 -11.52
N LEU A 542 -8.26 9.41 -10.21
CA LEU A 542 -8.70 8.17 -9.58
C LEU A 542 -10.15 8.36 -9.11
N GLY A 543 -11.10 7.99 -9.96
CA GLY A 543 -12.51 8.26 -9.74
C GLY A 543 -12.75 9.76 -9.57
N VAL A 544 -13.24 10.18 -8.39
CA VAL A 544 -13.48 11.60 -8.06
C VAL A 544 -12.25 12.33 -7.52
N LEU A 545 -11.17 11.62 -7.20
CA LEU A 545 -9.95 12.21 -6.68
C LEU A 545 -8.95 12.47 -7.81
N ARG A 546 -8.20 13.56 -7.71
CA ARG A 546 -7.04 13.81 -8.58
C ARG A 546 -5.78 13.61 -7.78
N VAL A 547 -4.95 12.70 -8.25
CA VAL A 547 -3.70 12.34 -7.61
C VAL A 547 -2.56 12.94 -8.40
N ASP A 548 -1.74 13.74 -7.72
CA ASP A 548 -0.52 14.33 -8.29
C ASP A 548 0.65 13.37 -8.09
N SER A 549 1.12 12.78 -9.19
CA SER A 549 2.24 11.82 -9.19
C SER A 549 3.54 12.43 -8.65
N HIS A 550 3.78 13.73 -8.86
CA HIS A 550 4.98 14.41 -8.38
C HIS A 550 4.94 14.48 -6.85
N ARG A 551 3.79 14.85 -6.27
CA ARG A 551 3.59 14.83 -4.81
C ARG A 551 3.69 13.44 -4.22
N LEU A 552 3.11 12.43 -4.88
CA LEU A 552 3.23 11.04 -4.41
C LEU A 552 4.68 10.56 -4.37
N LEU A 553 5.46 10.89 -5.40
CA LEU A 553 6.87 10.57 -5.43
C LEU A 553 7.65 11.33 -4.35
N GLU A 554 7.40 12.63 -4.20
CA GLU A 554 8.02 13.46 -3.16
C GLU A 554 7.74 12.90 -1.76
N ASP A 555 6.48 12.59 -1.46
CA ASP A 555 6.06 12.02 -0.18
C ASP A 555 6.72 10.65 0.08
N GLY A 556 6.78 9.79 -0.94
CA GLY A 556 7.40 8.48 -0.80
C GLY A 556 8.91 8.55 -0.56
N ILE A 557 9.58 9.50 -1.22
CA ILE A 557 11.01 9.81 -1.01
C ILE A 557 11.25 10.36 0.39
N ARG A 558 10.39 11.28 0.88
CA ARG A 558 10.43 11.77 2.27
C ARG A 558 10.26 10.63 3.26
N GLN A 559 9.26 9.77 3.07
CA GLN A 559 8.97 8.65 3.95
C GLN A 559 10.15 7.67 4.03
N GLU A 560 10.75 7.32 2.89
CA GLU A 560 11.90 6.42 2.88
C GLU A 560 13.15 7.08 3.48
N LEU A 561 13.34 8.39 3.28
CA LEU A 561 14.41 9.14 3.93
C LEU A 561 14.29 9.08 5.45
N VAL A 562 13.11 9.41 5.98
CA VAL A 562 12.84 9.40 7.43
C VAL A 562 13.05 8.00 8.00
N LYS A 563 12.59 6.96 7.31
CA LYS A 563 12.77 5.55 7.71
C LYS A 563 14.27 5.18 7.79
N LYS A 564 15.07 5.52 6.78
CA LYS A 564 16.51 5.22 6.74
C LYS A 564 17.29 6.02 7.79
N VAL A 565 16.97 7.31 7.96
CA VAL A 565 17.58 8.16 9.00
C VAL A 565 17.22 7.64 10.40
N THR A 566 15.96 7.28 10.64
CA THR A 566 15.52 6.71 11.92
C THR A 566 16.23 5.40 12.23
N LEU A 567 16.38 4.52 11.24
CA LEU A 567 17.08 3.25 11.38
C LEU A 567 18.59 3.45 11.62
N ALA A 568 19.21 4.41 10.94
CA ALA A 568 20.61 4.79 11.18
C ALA A 568 20.81 5.34 12.61
N LEU A 569 19.90 6.20 13.08
CA LEU A 569 19.91 6.72 14.45
C LEU A 569 19.71 5.60 15.48
N GLN A 570 18.75 4.72 15.26
CA GLN A 570 18.46 3.61 16.17
C GLN A 570 19.65 2.63 16.27
N ASN A 571 20.29 2.31 15.15
CA ASN A 571 21.43 1.41 15.12
C ASN A 571 22.71 2.08 15.66
N GLY A 572 22.93 3.35 15.31
CA GLY A 572 24.11 4.12 15.72
C GLY A 572 24.09 4.54 17.19
N LEU A 573 22.90 4.80 17.75
CA LEU A 573 22.70 5.27 19.12
C LEU A 573 22.16 4.16 20.04
N ASN A 574 22.56 2.91 19.81
CA ASN A 574 22.29 1.81 20.73
C ASN A 574 23.38 1.75 21.82
N PHE A 575 23.02 2.10 23.05
CA PHE A 575 23.91 2.13 24.22
C PHE A 575 23.68 0.89 25.08
N ASP A 576 24.21 -0.25 24.63
CA ASP A 576 24.19 -1.47 25.42
C ASP A 576 25.23 -1.37 26.54
N GLN A 577 24.88 -1.68 27.79
CA GLN A 577 25.79 -1.52 28.95
C GLN A 577 27.08 -2.35 28.86
N LYS A 578 27.13 -3.33 27.94
CA LYS A 578 28.28 -4.21 27.68
C LYS A 578 29.18 -3.78 26.51
N SER A 579 28.81 -2.71 25.79
CA SER A 579 29.52 -2.22 24.60
C SER A 579 30.74 -1.38 25.01
N LYS A 580 31.96 -1.87 24.70
CA LYS A 580 33.24 -1.14 24.90
C LYS A 580 33.49 -0.01 23.88
N THR A 581 32.58 0.20 22.92
CA THR A 581 32.74 1.19 21.85
C THR A 581 32.44 2.58 22.37
N SER A 582 33.36 3.53 22.20
CA SER A 582 33.21 4.89 22.71
C SER A 582 32.06 5.62 22.01
N LEU A 583 31.35 6.48 22.75
CA LEU A 583 30.28 7.33 22.21
C LEU A 583 30.77 8.13 20.99
N LEU A 584 32.01 8.62 21.03
CA LEU A 584 32.64 9.37 19.95
C LEU A 584 32.76 8.54 18.66
N GLN A 585 33.18 7.27 18.77
CA GLN A 585 33.28 6.38 17.60
C GLN A 585 31.89 6.09 16.99
N LYS A 586 30.87 5.89 17.82
CA LYS A 586 29.49 5.70 17.35
C LYS A 586 28.93 6.95 16.66
N LEU A 587 29.21 8.14 17.20
CA LEU A 587 28.82 9.42 16.59
C LEU A 587 29.56 9.70 15.28
N ASN A 588 30.85 9.39 15.19
CA ASN A 588 31.61 9.54 13.95
C ASN A 588 31.11 8.60 12.86
N HIS A 589 30.79 7.35 13.22
CA HIS A 589 30.19 6.40 12.30
C HIS A 589 28.81 6.86 11.80
N LEU A 590 27.95 7.34 12.72
CA LEU A 590 26.65 7.90 12.36
C LEU A 590 26.77 9.14 11.46
N SER A 591 27.71 10.03 11.76
CA SER A 591 28.01 11.22 10.95
C SER A 591 28.41 10.84 9.52
N SER A 592 29.24 9.81 9.36
CA SER A 592 29.63 9.28 8.04
C SER A 592 28.44 8.74 7.27
N ILE A 593 27.54 7.99 7.92
CA ILE A 593 26.31 7.47 7.30
C ILE A 593 25.39 8.61 6.86
N MET A 594 25.16 9.60 7.73
CA MET A 594 24.30 10.76 7.43
C MET A 594 24.87 11.62 6.30
N ASP A 595 26.17 11.83 6.26
CA ASP A 595 26.83 12.58 5.17
C ASP A 595 26.77 11.82 3.83
N GLY A 596 26.88 10.49 3.86
CA GLY A 596 26.64 9.64 2.69
C GLY A 596 25.22 9.78 2.13
N TYR A 597 24.19 9.75 2.99
CA TYR A 597 22.81 10.00 2.56
C TYR A 597 22.64 11.39 1.97
N ARG A 598 23.18 12.44 2.61
CA ARG A 598 23.11 13.81 2.08
C ARG A 598 23.75 13.95 0.70
N LYS A 599 24.98 13.45 0.51
CA LYS A 599 25.72 13.52 -0.77
C LYS A 599 24.99 12.79 -1.89
N SER A 600 24.46 11.61 -1.60
CA SER A 600 23.72 10.82 -2.59
C SER A 600 22.40 11.47 -3.01
N PHE A 601 21.65 12.05 -2.06
CA PHE A 601 20.46 12.83 -2.35
C PHE A 601 20.76 14.06 -3.21
N GLN A 602 21.87 14.72 -2.92
CA GLN A 602 22.34 15.83 -3.74
C GLN A 602 22.72 15.38 -5.16
N TYR A 603 23.35 14.21 -5.30
CA TYR A 603 23.74 13.67 -6.61
C TYR A 603 22.52 13.34 -7.48
N ILE A 604 21.49 12.68 -6.93
CA ILE A 604 20.33 12.28 -7.73
C ILE A 604 19.29 13.37 -7.95
N GLN A 605 19.40 14.51 -7.26
CA GLN A 605 18.43 15.60 -7.29
C GLN A 605 17.98 15.98 -8.71
N ASP A 606 18.93 16.10 -9.63
CA ASP A 606 18.65 16.50 -11.01
C ASP A 606 17.98 15.37 -11.83
N TYR A 607 18.22 14.11 -11.47
CA TYR A 607 17.63 12.94 -12.11
C TYR A 607 16.22 12.64 -11.62
N ILE A 608 15.91 13.03 -10.37
CA ILE A 608 14.59 12.85 -9.78
C ILE A 608 13.67 14.06 -9.91
N ASN A 609 14.19 15.21 -10.36
CA ASN A 609 13.46 16.47 -10.51
C ASN A 609 12.72 16.89 -9.22
N ILE A 610 13.34 16.66 -8.06
CA ILE A 610 12.83 17.01 -6.73
C ILE A 610 13.96 17.67 -5.95
N ASN A 611 13.67 18.78 -5.25
CA ASN A 611 14.64 19.50 -4.44
C ASN A 611 15.02 18.70 -3.18
N SER A 612 15.91 17.74 -3.39
CA SER A 612 16.34 16.72 -2.44
C SER A 612 17.05 17.34 -1.24
N LEU A 613 17.83 18.41 -1.46
CA LEU A 613 18.45 19.15 -0.37
C LEU A 613 17.40 19.82 0.51
N LYS A 614 16.37 20.46 -0.05
CA LYS A 614 15.30 21.07 0.76
C LYS A 614 14.62 20.02 1.65
N ILE A 615 14.26 18.87 1.08
CA ILE A 615 13.65 17.75 1.82
C ILE A 615 14.57 17.26 2.94
N TRP A 616 15.85 17.07 2.66
CA TRP A 616 16.83 16.68 3.67
C TRP A 616 16.85 17.64 4.86
N HIS A 617 16.82 18.96 4.62
CA HIS A 617 16.81 19.96 5.69
C HIS A 617 15.49 19.93 6.48
N GLU A 618 14.35 19.90 5.80
CA GLU A 618 13.03 19.88 6.45
C GLU A 618 12.86 18.66 7.37
N GLU A 619 13.16 17.45 6.87
CA GLU A 619 12.97 16.21 7.63
C GLU A 619 14.03 16.04 8.73
N SER A 620 15.26 16.53 8.54
CA SER A 620 16.28 16.51 9.58
C SER A 620 15.90 17.40 10.76
N ILE A 621 15.34 18.58 10.50
CA ILE A 621 14.86 19.51 11.53
C ILE A 621 13.67 18.89 12.27
N LEU A 622 12.72 18.29 11.54
CA LEU A 622 11.53 17.68 12.13
C LEU A 622 11.89 16.49 13.05
N ASN A 623 12.80 15.61 12.62
CA ASN A 623 13.28 14.50 13.45
C ASN A 623 14.00 15.00 14.71
N MET A 624 14.81 16.06 14.59
CA MET A 624 15.48 16.68 15.73
C MET A 624 14.48 17.31 16.72
N TYR A 625 13.36 17.85 16.21
CA TYR A 625 12.28 18.41 17.01
C TYR A 625 11.43 17.33 17.70
N ILE A 626 11.13 16.21 17.03
CA ILE A 626 10.39 15.07 17.62
C ILE A 626 11.22 14.43 18.75
N LEU A 627 12.53 14.28 18.53
CA LEU A 627 13.46 13.77 19.55
C LEU A 627 13.61 14.73 20.74
N SER A 628 13.48 16.05 20.54
CA SER A 628 13.57 17.05 21.60
C SER A 628 12.27 17.26 22.37
N SER A 629 11.10 17.01 21.75
CA SER A 629 9.77 17.19 22.34
C SER A 629 9.24 15.95 23.09
N GLY A 630 10.01 14.86 23.17
CA GLY A 630 9.63 13.66 23.92
C GLY A 630 8.46 12.88 23.31
N GLY A 631 8.06 13.18 22.07
CA GLY A 631 6.95 12.54 21.39
C GLY A 631 7.24 11.09 21.05
N SER A 632 6.52 10.16 21.67
CA SER A 632 6.51 8.75 21.30
C SER A 632 5.87 8.56 19.92
N VAL A 633 6.63 8.11 18.92
CA VAL A 633 6.07 7.28 17.85
C VAL A 633 6.04 5.87 18.38
N SER A 634 4.86 5.40 18.75
CA SER A 634 4.61 4.05 19.24
C SER A 634 4.81 3.03 18.12
N VAL A 635 5.91 2.27 18.23
CA VAL A 635 6.00 0.89 17.73
C VAL A 635 6.36 0.04 18.95
N ASP A 636 5.37 -0.71 19.42
CA ASP A 636 5.33 -1.75 20.46
C ASP A 636 6.24 -1.64 21.72
N GLY A 637 5.55 -1.48 22.85
CA GLY A 637 5.67 -2.30 24.07
C GLY A 637 7.03 -2.53 24.72
N GLY A 638 7.37 -1.74 25.75
CA GLY A 638 8.37 -2.10 26.76
C GLY A 638 8.95 -0.92 27.56
N TYR A 639 8.39 -0.64 28.74
CA TYR A 639 9.03 0.13 29.83
C TYR A 639 10.07 -0.78 30.52
N ASP A 640 11.21 -0.37 31.08
CA ASP A 640 11.57 0.83 31.84
C ASP A 640 13.12 0.98 31.85
N GLY A 641 13.66 2.19 32.05
CA GLY A 641 15.11 2.48 32.13
C GLY A 641 15.69 3.41 31.05
N ARG A 642 14.97 3.61 29.93
CA ARG A 642 15.36 4.50 28.81
C ARG A 642 14.99 5.98 28.99
N LYS A 643 14.24 6.35 30.03
CA LYS A 643 13.66 7.70 30.19
C LYS A 643 14.67 8.78 30.60
N THR A 644 15.63 8.46 31.47
CA THR A 644 16.62 9.43 31.98
C THR A 644 17.66 9.83 30.92
N MET A 645 18.07 8.91 30.06
CA MET A 645 19.05 9.18 28.98
C MET A 645 18.42 9.91 27.79
N ARG A 646 17.14 9.64 27.48
CA ARG A 646 16.36 10.40 26.48
C ARG A 646 16.11 11.84 26.92
N MET A 647 15.92 12.08 28.23
CA MET A 647 15.77 13.41 28.79
C MET A 647 17.05 14.25 28.65
N ALA A 648 18.23 13.65 28.86
CA ALA A 648 19.51 14.33 28.68
C ALA A 648 19.79 14.71 27.21
N LEU A 649 19.43 13.82 26.26
CA LEU A 649 19.52 14.09 24.82
C LEU A 649 18.54 15.19 24.37
N ALA A 650 17.32 15.16 24.91
CA ALA A 650 16.32 16.20 24.68
C ALA A 650 16.78 17.56 25.22
N ILE A 651 17.37 17.61 26.44
CA ILE A 651 17.92 18.85 27.01
C ILE A 651 19.06 19.43 26.15
N ALA A 652 19.96 18.58 25.64
CA ALA A 652 21.04 19.03 24.76
C ALA A 652 20.53 19.58 23.41
N LEU A 653 19.47 18.99 22.85
CA LEU A 653 18.84 19.42 21.60
C LEU A 653 17.95 20.67 21.79
N VAL A 654 17.28 20.80 22.93
CA VAL A 654 16.46 21.97 23.31
C VAL A 654 17.31 23.22 23.47
N PHE A 655 18.53 23.12 24.01
CA PHE A 655 19.42 24.29 24.16
C PHE A 655 20.01 24.78 22.83
N VAL A 656 20.17 23.90 21.83
CA VAL A 656 20.61 24.29 20.48
C VAL A 656 19.45 24.94 19.69
N ALA A 657 18.21 24.53 19.94
CA ALA A 657 17.02 25.13 19.32
C ALA A 657 16.56 26.44 20.01
N GLY A 658 16.79 26.58 21.32
CA GLY A 658 16.34 27.72 22.14
C GLY A 658 16.93 29.08 21.72
N SER A 659 18.05 29.11 21.02
CA SER A 659 18.66 30.35 20.53
C SER A 659 18.01 30.92 19.26
N PHE A 660 17.12 30.19 18.58
CA PHE A 660 16.45 30.69 17.37
C PHE A 660 15.11 31.39 17.65
N VAL A 661 14.45 31.08 18.79
CA VAL A 661 13.14 31.66 19.14
C VAL A 661 13.26 33.11 19.64
N VAL A 662 14.41 33.52 20.18
CA VAL A 662 14.59 34.87 20.73
C VAL A 662 15.01 35.90 19.66
N ALA A 663 15.51 35.46 18.49
CA ALA A 663 16.00 36.37 17.44
C ALA A 663 14.96 36.75 16.37
N THR A 664 13.74 36.18 16.40
CA THR A 664 12.64 36.56 15.48
C THR A 664 11.43 37.17 16.18
N ALA A 665 11.48 37.33 17.50
CA ALA A 665 10.44 37.96 18.30
C ALA A 665 10.65 39.47 18.46
N THR A 666 10.75 40.22 17.36
CA THR A 666 10.46 41.66 17.40
C THR A 666 9.73 42.10 16.14
N LYS A 667 8.52 42.63 16.38
CA LYS A 667 7.56 43.27 15.45
C LYS A 667 6.66 42.31 14.66
N GLY A 668 5.43 42.22 15.14
CA GLY A 668 4.36 41.47 14.52
C GLY A 668 3.88 42.05 13.19
N SER A 669 3.32 41.16 12.38
CA SER A 669 2.22 41.38 11.43
C SER A 669 2.28 40.29 10.36
N LYS A 670 1.19 39.54 10.23
CA LYS A 670 0.64 38.94 9.00
C LYS A 670 1.63 38.28 8.02
N TYR A 671 1.51 36.96 7.90
CA TYR A 671 1.97 36.21 6.73
C TYR A 671 1.59 36.95 5.44
N PRO A 672 2.54 37.35 4.57
CA PRO A 672 2.21 37.79 3.24
C PRO A 672 1.99 36.57 2.33
N HIS A 673 0.84 36.59 1.65
CA HIS A 673 0.64 35.89 0.40
C HIS A 673 1.72 36.24 -0.64
N PHE A 674 1.93 35.30 -1.57
CA PHE A 674 2.66 35.41 -2.85
C PHE A 674 4.20 35.35 -2.84
N PHE A 675 4.72 34.20 -3.28
CA PHE A 675 5.76 34.17 -4.32
C PHE A 675 5.19 33.49 -5.57
N LYS A 676 5.11 34.23 -6.68
CA LYS A 676 4.67 33.74 -7.99
C LYS A 676 5.55 32.57 -8.44
N HIS A 677 4.91 31.50 -8.90
CA HIS A 677 5.54 30.44 -9.68
C HIS A 677 6.35 31.02 -10.85
N ARG A 678 7.58 30.55 -11.06
CA ARG A 678 8.25 30.70 -12.35
C ARG A 678 7.67 29.65 -13.30
N THR A 679 6.84 30.08 -14.24
CA THR A 679 6.15 29.25 -15.25
C THR A 679 6.77 29.36 -16.66
N LYS A 680 8.05 29.74 -16.82
CA LYS A 680 8.72 29.68 -18.13
C LYS A 680 9.97 28.81 -18.10
N LEU A 681 10.03 27.86 -19.04
CA LEU A 681 11.23 27.13 -19.43
C LEU A 681 12.38 28.13 -19.67
N ARG A 682 13.59 27.77 -19.23
CA ARG A 682 14.79 28.33 -19.88
C ARG A 682 14.92 27.67 -21.24
N GLU A 683 14.54 28.38 -22.30
CA GLU A 683 15.13 28.11 -23.62
C GLU A 683 16.61 28.47 -23.54
N ILE A 684 17.47 27.46 -23.67
CA ILE A 684 18.88 27.68 -23.97
C ILE A 684 18.92 28.04 -25.46
N ARG A 685 19.08 29.33 -25.80
CA ARG A 685 19.37 29.72 -27.18
C ARG A 685 20.65 28.98 -27.63
N GLY A 686 20.51 28.13 -28.63
CA GLY A 686 21.60 27.33 -29.22
C GLY A 686 21.51 25.81 -29.03
N PHE A 687 20.44 25.27 -28.44
CA PHE A 687 20.31 23.82 -28.24
C PHE A 687 19.95 23.09 -29.56
N LYS A 688 20.95 22.49 -30.21
CA LYS A 688 20.77 21.48 -31.27
C LYS A 688 20.94 20.08 -30.65
N PRO A 689 20.02 19.12 -30.86
CA PRO A 689 20.00 17.85 -30.12
C PRO A 689 21.09 16.83 -30.53
N GLU A 690 21.95 17.16 -31.48
CA GLU A 690 22.90 16.21 -32.11
C GLU A 690 24.25 16.12 -31.40
N TYR A 691 24.47 16.84 -30.31
CA TYR A 691 25.71 16.78 -29.53
C TYR A 691 25.42 16.53 -28.05
N ILE A 692 25.49 15.26 -27.63
CA ILE A 692 25.60 14.88 -26.22
C ILE A 692 26.95 15.41 -25.73
N SER A 693 26.94 16.61 -25.14
CA SER A 693 28.12 17.15 -24.48
C SER A 693 28.32 16.44 -23.15
N THR A 694 29.52 15.89 -23.01
CA THR A 694 30.16 15.30 -21.84
C THR A 694 30.08 16.18 -20.59
N ALA A 695 28.96 16.15 -19.89
CA ALA A 695 28.89 16.56 -18.48
C ALA A 695 28.98 15.31 -17.59
N ILE A 696 30.01 14.50 -17.83
CA ILE A 696 30.44 13.45 -16.90
C ILE A 696 31.27 14.15 -15.83
N GLY A 697 30.70 14.21 -14.61
CA GLY A 697 31.40 14.31 -13.34
C GLY A 697 32.42 15.44 -13.17
N PHE A 698 32.01 16.54 -12.55
CA PHE A 698 32.88 17.26 -11.62
C PHE A 698 32.02 17.77 -10.47
N GLY A 699 32.19 17.16 -9.29
CA GLY A 699 31.67 17.71 -8.05
C GLY A 699 32.08 19.18 -7.93
N LYS A 700 31.18 20.00 -7.39
CA LYS A 700 31.55 21.35 -6.97
C LYS A 700 32.74 21.23 -6.02
N ARG A 701 33.88 21.79 -6.43
CA ARG A 701 35.01 22.04 -5.54
C ARG A 701 34.51 22.94 -4.41
N ASP A 702 34.51 22.43 -3.19
CA ASP A 702 34.65 23.31 -2.04
C ASP A 702 36.04 23.95 -2.16
N GLY A 703 36.10 25.28 -2.23
CA GLY A 703 37.37 26.00 -2.18
C GLY A 703 38.04 25.79 -0.81
N PRO A 704 39.37 25.95 -0.71
CA PRO A 704 40.03 25.89 0.59
C PRO A 704 39.49 27.02 1.47
N ALA A 705 38.69 26.67 2.47
CA ALA A 705 38.37 27.60 3.54
C ALA A 705 39.66 27.86 4.31
N GLU A 706 40.05 29.13 4.44
CA GLU A 706 41.17 29.56 5.28
C GLU A 706 41.05 28.91 6.66
N THR A 707 42.03 28.08 7.01
CA THR A 707 42.18 27.51 8.34
C THR A 707 42.72 28.60 9.27
N PRO A 708 42.00 29.02 10.33
CA PRO A 708 42.61 29.80 11.40
C PRO A 708 43.68 28.92 12.07
N SER A 709 44.88 29.45 12.20
CA SER A 709 46.09 28.71 12.55
C SER A 709 46.23 28.31 14.04
N ASP A 710 45.19 28.44 14.87
CA ASP A 710 45.28 28.06 16.30
C ASP A 710 43.98 27.39 16.78
N VAL A 711 43.75 26.14 16.37
CA VAL A 711 42.61 25.33 16.83
C VAL A 711 43.07 23.93 17.20
N ASN A 712 42.81 23.56 18.46
CA ASN A 712 43.25 22.31 19.10
C ASN A 712 42.59 21.10 18.41
N GLU A 713 43.23 19.92 18.38
CA GLU A 713 42.73 18.74 17.63
C GLU A 713 41.27 18.37 18.01
N ARG A 714 40.91 18.52 19.30
CA ARG A 714 39.55 18.27 19.81
C ARG A 714 38.49 19.25 19.29
N GLU A 715 38.87 20.50 19.02
CA GLU A 715 37.97 21.50 18.43
C GLU A 715 37.78 21.24 16.93
N ARG A 716 38.79 20.67 16.27
CA ARG A 716 38.72 20.22 14.87
C ARG A 716 37.74 19.06 14.71
N ASP A 717 37.74 18.12 15.66
CA ASP A 717 36.80 17.00 15.70
C ASP A 717 35.37 17.48 15.98
N LEU A 718 35.17 18.37 16.96
CA LEU A 718 33.86 19.00 17.23
C LEU A 718 33.35 19.83 16.03
N LEU A 719 34.24 20.55 15.34
CA LEU A 719 33.90 21.30 14.12
C LEU A 719 33.52 20.36 12.96
N SER A 720 34.11 19.17 12.87
CA SER A 720 33.74 18.17 11.85
C SER A 720 32.36 17.57 12.11
N ILE A 721 32.04 17.30 13.38
CA ILE A 721 30.72 16.83 13.86
C ILE A 721 29.65 17.92 13.70
N LEU A 722 29.99 19.18 13.92
CA LEU A 722 29.07 20.32 13.72
C LEU A 722 28.84 20.66 12.24
N ARG A 723 29.79 20.30 11.35
CA ARG A 723 29.64 20.49 9.88
C ARG A 723 28.71 19.46 9.23
N SER A 724 28.53 18.29 9.84
CA SER A 724 27.60 17.24 9.38
C SER A 724 26.16 17.42 9.90
N LEU A 725 25.95 18.26 10.91
CA LEU A 725 24.62 18.75 11.30
C LEU A 725 24.14 19.86 10.32
N PRO A 726 22.81 20.00 10.07
CA PRO A 726 22.29 21.04 9.19
C PRO A 726 22.76 22.41 9.72
N ARG A 727 23.50 23.17 8.91
CA ARG A 727 24.12 24.45 9.31
C ARG A 727 23.05 25.42 9.84
N ILE A 728 22.94 25.56 11.16
CA ILE A 728 21.99 26.49 11.81
C ILE A 728 22.68 27.53 12.71
N ALA A 729 24.01 27.46 12.98
CA ALA A 729 24.73 28.50 13.72
C ALA A 729 26.18 28.71 13.23
N SER A 730 26.69 29.95 13.29
CA SER A 730 28.11 30.26 13.07
C SER A 730 28.96 29.80 14.27
N ALA A 731 30.19 29.33 14.02
CA ALA A 731 31.11 28.88 15.05
C ALA A 731 31.35 29.94 16.15
N ASP A 732 31.36 31.22 15.78
CA ASP A 732 31.44 32.37 16.70
C ASP A 732 30.24 32.49 17.65
N GLY A 733 29.04 32.09 17.22
CA GLY A 733 27.84 32.13 18.05
C GLY A 733 27.87 31.11 19.19
N ILE A 734 28.45 29.94 18.93
CA ILE A 734 28.61 28.86 19.92
C ILE A 734 29.74 29.19 20.90
N LEU A 735 30.85 29.75 20.43
CA LEU A 735 31.97 30.21 21.28
C LEU A 735 31.53 31.31 22.26
N ARG A 736 30.72 32.27 21.83
CA ARG A 736 30.14 33.30 22.72
C ARG A 736 29.15 32.74 23.73
N LEU A 737 28.42 31.67 23.38
CA LEU A 737 27.51 30.96 24.28
C LEU A 737 28.23 30.13 25.35
N MET A 738 29.40 29.57 25.03
CA MET A 738 30.27 28.89 26.00
C MET A 738 30.95 29.88 26.97
N GLN A 739 31.29 31.09 26.50
CA GLN A 739 31.85 32.14 27.35
C GLN A 739 30.82 32.78 28.31
N THR A 740 29.53 32.70 27.98
CA THR A 740 28.45 33.32 28.77
C THR A 740 27.81 32.37 29.79
N ASN A 741 28.20 31.08 29.83
CA ASN A 741 27.60 30.12 30.76
C ASN A 741 28.61 29.10 31.34
N PRO A 742 29.34 29.47 32.42
CA PRO A 742 30.42 28.66 32.99
C PRO A 742 29.96 27.32 33.59
N ALA A 743 28.67 27.15 33.88
CA ALA A 743 28.11 25.89 34.39
C ALA A 743 28.04 24.79 33.31
N LEU A 744 27.86 25.17 32.04
CA LEU A 744 27.85 24.25 30.89
C LEU A 744 29.26 23.78 30.55
N ALA A 745 30.23 24.69 30.58
CA ALA A 745 31.65 24.37 30.44
C ALA A 745 32.14 23.44 31.56
N GLY A 746 31.68 23.68 32.81
CA GLY A 746 31.98 22.84 33.97
C GLY A 746 31.43 21.41 33.85
N LYS A 747 30.19 21.23 33.37
CA LYS A 747 29.60 19.89 33.17
C LYS A 747 30.25 19.12 32.02
N LEU A 748 30.63 19.80 30.93
CA LEU A 748 31.36 19.18 29.82
C LEU A 748 32.81 18.83 30.21
N MET A 749 33.47 19.66 31.01
CA MET A 749 34.76 19.31 31.62
C MET A 749 34.63 18.12 32.59
N GLN A 750 33.60 18.07 33.44
CA GLN A 750 33.38 16.94 34.36
C GLN A 750 33.17 15.61 33.63
N LEU A 751 32.40 15.62 32.54
CA LEU A 751 32.19 14.44 31.71
C LEU A 751 33.43 14.04 30.91
N SER A 752 34.33 14.99 30.61
CA SER A 752 35.65 14.72 30.03
C SER A 752 36.63 14.14 31.06
N MET A 753 36.62 14.62 32.31
CA MET A 753 37.55 14.17 33.35
C MET A 753 37.18 12.80 33.95
N GLN A 754 35.92 12.37 33.85
CA GLN A 754 35.53 11.00 34.22
C GLN A 754 36.09 9.91 33.30
N ASN A 755 36.54 10.26 32.08
CA ASN A 755 37.24 9.32 31.19
C ASN A 755 38.74 9.20 31.49
N ASP A 756 39.36 10.21 32.13
CA ASP A 756 40.80 10.19 32.45
C ASP A 756 41.12 9.48 33.78
N GLN A 757 40.11 9.17 34.62
CA GLN A 757 40.33 8.48 35.91
C GLN A 757 40.40 6.94 35.79
N SER A 758 40.31 6.37 34.59
CA SER A 758 40.55 4.93 34.37
C SER A 758 42.01 4.59 34.03
N ASP A 759 42.85 5.59 33.76
CA ASP A 759 44.27 5.42 33.47
C ASP A 759 45.10 6.49 34.22
N GLN A 760 45.47 6.21 35.48
CA GLN A 760 46.83 6.42 36.02
C GLN A 760 46.85 6.27 37.55
N GLY A 761 47.47 5.19 38.00
CA GLY A 761 47.98 5.04 39.36
C GLY A 761 49.36 5.71 39.52
N GLN A 762 49.44 6.56 40.54
CA GLN A 762 50.58 6.87 41.42
C GLN A 762 51.83 7.62 40.88
N SER A 763 51.83 8.91 41.22
CA SER A 763 52.93 9.82 41.59
C SER A 763 54.19 9.19 42.22
N MET A 764 55.35 9.82 41.96
CA MET A 764 56.32 10.28 42.99
C MET A 764 57.14 11.48 42.44
N THR A 765 56.84 12.69 42.98
CA THR A 765 57.74 13.75 43.54
C THR A 765 59.20 13.81 43.02
N GLU A 766 59.89 14.90 42.67
CA GLU A 766 59.92 16.37 42.93
C GLU A 766 61.42 16.78 42.60
N PRO A 767 61.93 18.03 42.74
CA PRO A 767 61.47 19.33 42.24
C PRO A 767 62.61 20.27 41.71
N SER A 768 62.17 21.40 41.11
CA SER A 768 62.75 22.77 41.19
C SER A 768 63.95 23.25 40.31
N ARG A 769 63.59 24.12 39.33
CA ARG A 769 64.11 25.50 39.01
C ARG A 769 65.62 25.72 38.67
N PRO A 770 66.02 26.87 38.09
CA PRO A 770 65.41 27.70 37.03
C PRO A 770 66.43 28.30 36.01
N GLY A 771 65.94 28.66 34.81
CA GLY A 771 66.30 29.92 34.12
C GLY A 771 67.50 29.96 33.14
N ARG A 772 67.20 30.59 31.98
CA ARG A 772 68.12 31.29 31.04
C ARG A 772 69.07 30.35 30.26
N THR A 773 69.36 30.49 28.97
CA THR A 773 69.31 31.61 28.02
C THR A 773 69.88 31.12 26.66
N PHE A 774 69.66 31.91 25.59
CA PHE A 774 70.53 32.11 24.41
C PHE A 774 70.64 30.93 23.41
N GLU A 775 70.08 31.07 22.21
CA GLU A 775 70.60 31.73 20.99
C GLU A 775 71.30 30.73 20.06
N LEU A 776 70.83 30.73 18.81
CA LEU A 776 71.55 30.42 17.56
C LEU A 776 72.37 29.12 17.51
N PHE A 777 71.88 28.14 16.74
CA PHE A 777 72.37 27.79 15.41
C PHE A 777 71.44 26.77 14.75
#